data_AF-A0A7Y7P916-F1
#
_entry.id   AF-A0A7Y7P916-F1
#
_cell.length_a   1.000
_cell.length_b   1.000
_cell.length_c   1.000
_cell.angle_alpha   90.00
_cell.angle_beta   90.00
_cell.angle_gamma   90.00
#
_symmetry.space_group_name_H-M   'P 1'
#
loop_
_entity.id
_entity.type
_entity.pdbx_description
1 polymer ?
#
loop_
_entity_poly.entity_id
_entity_poly.type
_entity_poly.pdbx_seq_one_letter_code
_entity_poly.pdbx_strand_id
1 'polypeptide(L)'
;MKKLFFALLSIIIVFPSLLLAQKNLPTAEEKTTMAASQVLMRVIGIKSNNFTFETITSDKGLDEFEVIALDGKVLVKGTSTLAMTRGAYEYLRTACNVQYTWSTDKITPPAKFPNLTIPRTVSPYKLREYYNVCAYGYSTVYWKWEDWQRELDWMALHGINMPVAMAGQEAIWQKVYKSMGMTDAELRNYFTGPAFLPWQRMGNVNKHNGPLPQTYIDESAKLQKLIIERMNQLGMQPIVPTFSGFVPEAYKRLHPETKLLTVKGWANFSDTCQSYMLTPGSPDFNNIGKKFIEEYQNAYGKVHYYLADLFNENEVPVSKENRYEELAGFGKSVYDAINSADPQGTWVMQGWLFFNDSKFWDKESVKAFLSNVPDDRMLIIDLANESFHGWEKLDGFNGKPWIYSIIHNYGGNSQMIGNLPLYATDAAAMLSNPKKGKITGFGISPEGIQNNEVVYELLTDVSWSSKPIDIKLWLKNYAKQRYGIENENLFLAWTSLLESVYSVPTAFIRNAYQQRPSANPETNMIDQPAFDQAVASFLNNAEPFMGNLRFKHDLVQLVVQYAGYKVDMLINRAIQLHEQGNNTESQVIFEKVKELMIMMDGMTYSLPDQRLETWIDHARKWGKTKEESDYFEADAKRQVTVWGNSGTWLSEYACKVWSGLLRDYYLPRWMKYASSLNKENDPDLNQWEEAWITTPGLRTLAPITGDLLTYAKKLYSIAGQYAVEYVQVVSIEAKGKENKAEINLTPLISDPSSIYAPVRTEPVQPRQTGSGNSKTKPANAKQITDDNSKGLKIYYTTDGTSPMTTSLLYSKPFDVELPLTIKAAAFYDNKSFGGASIIRLPVSFGKTVDVSPVPSIKYPEHNECLTDGLFGTTDFHAGHWLSFEGENMNATIDLMSSLKVKKVTINYLENASSCIYGPTAVVILTSTDGKSFTQAYSYDLPNQYNTSATLKNFTAPIPITDARFIRVTLYNMGTCPEKSNCAGRKAWLFVDEITVE
;
A
#
# COMPACT_ATOMS: atom_id res chain seq x y z
N MET A 1 3.79 16.49 -84.02
CA MET A 1 3.47 17.91 -83.72
C MET A 1 2.12 18.13 -82.98
N LYS A 2 1.71 17.27 -82.03
CA LYS A 2 0.70 17.62 -80.99
C LYS A 2 1.08 17.18 -79.56
N LYS A 3 2.21 16.48 -79.38
CA LYS A 3 2.75 16.08 -78.07
C LYS A 3 3.90 16.98 -77.56
N LEU A 4 4.38 17.94 -78.36
CA LEU A 4 5.46 18.86 -77.96
C LEU A 4 4.96 20.22 -77.45
N PHE A 5 3.67 20.55 -77.65
CA PHE A 5 3.09 21.84 -77.22
C PHE A 5 2.54 21.80 -75.78
N PHE A 6 2.18 20.60 -75.27
CA PHE A 6 1.73 20.43 -73.88
C PHE A 6 2.87 20.24 -72.87
N ALA A 7 4.10 19.96 -73.31
CA ALA A 7 5.26 19.87 -72.43
C ALA A 7 5.89 21.24 -72.11
N LEU A 8 5.62 22.27 -72.93
CA LEU A 8 6.19 23.62 -72.75
C LEU A 8 5.29 24.59 -71.98
N LEU A 9 3.98 24.30 -71.80
CA LEU A 9 3.13 25.10 -70.91
C LEU A 9 3.22 24.69 -69.43
N SER A 10 3.70 23.48 -69.13
CA SER A 10 3.87 22.99 -67.76
C SER A 10 5.13 23.53 -67.07
N ILE A 11 6.05 24.16 -67.83
CA ILE A 11 7.33 24.66 -67.33
C ILE A 11 7.27 26.17 -67.01
N ILE A 12 6.19 26.88 -67.39
CA ILE A 12 6.04 28.32 -67.12
C ILE A 12 5.02 28.63 -65.99
N ILE A 13 4.29 27.63 -65.46
CA ILE A 13 3.37 27.82 -64.32
C ILE A 13 3.91 27.23 -62.99
N VAL A 14 5.05 26.54 -63.01
CA VAL A 14 5.64 25.94 -61.79
C VAL A 14 6.84 26.74 -61.24
N PHE A 15 7.20 27.87 -61.88
CA PHE A 15 8.36 28.68 -61.50
C PHE A 15 8.12 30.08 -60.87
N PRO A 16 6.89 30.44 -60.43
CA PRO A 16 6.73 31.46 -59.37
C PRO A 16 6.08 30.95 -58.07
N SER A 17 5.71 29.67 -57.95
CA SER A 17 5.10 29.12 -56.71
C SER A 17 6.10 28.50 -55.72
N LEU A 18 7.39 28.43 -56.09
CA LEU A 18 8.49 28.01 -55.20
C LEU A 18 9.25 29.17 -54.54
N LEU A 19 8.80 30.42 -54.75
CA LEU A 19 9.34 31.63 -54.11
C LEU A 19 8.39 32.27 -53.09
N LEU A 20 7.28 31.61 -52.74
CA LEU A 20 6.27 32.09 -51.76
C LEU A 20 5.90 31.06 -50.68
N ALA A 21 6.83 30.18 -50.33
CA ALA A 21 6.76 29.39 -49.10
C ALA A 21 8.13 29.36 -48.40
N GLN A 22 8.66 30.54 -48.06
CA GLN A 22 9.38 30.64 -46.80
C GLN A 22 8.35 30.31 -45.72
N LYS A 23 8.24 29.03 -45.31
CA LYS A 23 7.63 28.70 -44.03
C LYS A 23 8.49 29.39 -42.98
N ASN A 24 8.07 30.56 -42.53
CA ASN A 24 8.65 31.20 -41.37
C ASN A 24 8.69 30.15 -40.26
N LEU A 25 9.88 29.93 -39.69
CA LEU A 25 10.00 29.08 -38.50
C LEU A 25 9.05 29.64 -37.44
N PRO A 26 8.30 28.79 -36.70
CA PRO A 26 7.37 29.27 -35.70
C PRO A 26 8.09 30.17 -34.70
N THR A 27 7.48 31.30 -34.36
CA THR A 27 7.92 32.20 -33.30
C THR A 27 7.99 31.46 -31.96
N ALA A 28 8.70 32.01 -30.97
CA ALA A 28 8.76 31.41 -29.63
C ALA A 28 7.36 31.24 -29.02
N GLU A 29 6.49 32.23 -29.20
CA GLU A 29 5.10 32.20 -28.76
C GLU A 29 4.27 31.10 -29.46
N GLU A 30 4.42 30.95 -30.78
CA GLU A 30 3.76 29.87 -31.53
C GLU A 30 4.24 28.48 -31.06
N LYS A 31 5.53 28.32 -30.75
CA LYS A 31 6.04 27.04 -30.21
C LYS A 31 5.41 26.71 -28.85
N THR A 32 5.30 27.69 -27.96
CA THR A 32 4.72 27.52 -26.62
C THR A 32 3.24 27.11 -26.70
N THR A 33 2.44 27.80 -27.50
CA THR A 33 1.02 27.50 -27.68
C THR A 33 0.78 26.17 -28.42
N MET A 34 1.62 25.84 -29.41
CA MET A 34 1.60 24.54 -30.08
C MET A 34 1.91 23.39 -29.13
N ALA A 35 2.90 23.54 -28.25
CA ALA A 35 3.26 22.50 -27.28
C ALA A 35 2.10 22.19 -26.32
N ALA A 36 1.40 23.23 -25.83
CA ALA A 36 0.22 23.07 -24.98
C ALA A 36 -0.93 22.37 -25.72
N SER A 37 -1.17 22.75 -26.97
CA SER A 37 -2.17 22.12 -27.84
C SER A 37 -1.88 20.62 -28.06
N GLN A 38 -0.62 20.25 -28.24
CA GLN A 38 -0.22 18.84 -28.42
C GLN A 38 -0.45 17.98 -27.17
N VAL A 39 -0.21 18.54 -25.97
CA VAL A 39 -0.53 17.85 -24.71
C VAL A 39 -2.04 17.57 -24.65
N LEU A 40 -2.88 18.58 -24.86
CA LEU A 40 -4.33 18.38 -24.85
C LEU A 40 -4.81 17.42 -25.95
N MET A 41 -4.21 17.45 -27.13
CA MET A 41 -4.56 16.51 -28.20
C MET A 41 -4.33 15.05 -27.78
N ARG A 42 -3.26 14.74 -27.05
CA ARG A 42 -3.01 13.38 -26.54
C ARG A 42 -3.97 13.00 -25.41
N VAL A 43 -4.35 13.96 -24.56
CA VAL A 43 -5.15 13.72 -23.35
C VAL A 43 -6.67 13.63 -23.63
N ILE A 44 -7.21 14.55 -24.45
CA ILE A 44 -8.65 14.66 -24.76
C ILE A 44 -8.99 14.48 -26.25
N GLY A 45 -8.01 14.13 -27.08
CA GLY A 45 -8.22 13.88 -28.52
C GLY A 45 -8.69 15.12 -29.28
N ILE A 46 -9.46 14.91 -30.34
CA ILE A 46 -9.92 15.96 -31.26
C ILE A 46 -10.78 17.05 -30.59
N LYS A 47 -11.31 16.79 -29.39
CA LYS A 47 -12.05 17.79 -28.61
C LYS A 47 -11.16 18.96 -28.18
N SER A 48 -9.84 18.76 -28.12
CA SER A 48 -8.84 19.83 -27.91
C SER A 48 -8.93 20.96 -28.95
N ASN A 49 -9.51 20.74 -30.14
CA ASN A 49 -9.74 21.80 -31.13
C ASN A 49 -10.74 22.89 -30.68
N ASN A 50 -11.41 22.72 -29.54
CA ASN A 50 -12.22 23.77 -28.92
C ASN A 50 -11.42 24.65 -27.96
N PHE A 51 -10.15 24.32 -27.71
CA PHE A 51 -9.24 25.12 -26.91
C PHE A 51 -8.44 26.06 -27.81
N THR A 52 -8.24 27.28 -27.34
CA THR A 52 -7.31 28.25 -27.92
C THR A 52 -6.36 28.70 -26.83
N PHE A 53 -5.11 28.90 -27.19
CA PHE A 53 -4.03 29.23 -26.28
C PHE A 53 -3.40 30.56 -26.65
N GLU A 54 -3.21 31.43 -25.67
CA GLU A 54 -2.56 32.74 -25.83
C GLU A 54 -1.50 32.93 -24.74
N THR A 55 -0.36 33.53 -25.10
CA THR A 55 0.64 33.84 -24.08
C THR A 55 0.34 35.16 -23.38
N ILE A 56 0.71 35.25 -22.10
CA ILE A 56 0.64 36.48 -21.31
C ILE A 56 1.98 36.73 -20.62
N THR A 57 2.24 37.99 -20.27
CA THR A 57 3.43 38.38 -19.50
C THR A 57 3.15 38.34 -17.99
N SER A 58 4.10 37.82 -17.20
CA SER A 58 4.06 37.95 -15.73
C SER A 58 4.87 39.16 -15.28
N ASP A 59 4.28 39.96 -14.40
CA ASP A 59 4.96 41.12 -13.78
C ASP A 59 6.04 40.69 -12.77
N LYS A 60 5.99 39.44 -12.28
CA LYS A 60 6.88 38.92 -11.22
C LYS A 60 7.78 37.77 -11.68
N GLY A 61 7.69 37.38 -12.95
CA GLY A 61 8.41 36.21 -13.49
C GLY A 61 7.94 34.88 -12.88
N LEU A 62 6.69 34.84 -12.39
CA LEU A 62 6.04 33.63 -11.88
C LEU A 62 5.09 33.08 -12.95
N ASP A 63 4.76 31.80 -12.85
CA ASP A 63 3.81 31.22 -13.79
C ASP A 63 2.36 31.60 -13.43
N GLU A 64 1.60 32.02 -14.44
CA GLU A 64 0.23 32.50 -14.31
C GLU A 64 -0.64 31.93 -15.42
N PHE A 65 -1.91 31.66 -15.11
CA PHE A 65 -2.91 31.30 -16.10
C PHE A 65 -4.28 31.91 -15.79
N GLU A 66 -5.12 32.04 -16.82
CA GLU A 66 -6.55 32.34 -16.70
C GLU A 66 -7.33 31.58 -17.78
N VAL A 67 -8.60 31.26 -17.49
CA VAL A 67 -9.45 30.48 -18.42
C VAL A 67 -10.79 31.17 -18.63
N ILE A 68 -11.20 31.27 -19.88
CA ILE A 68 -12.51 31.78 -20.29
C ILE A 68 -13.16 30.75 -21.19
N ALA A 69 -14.21 30.09 -20.70
CA ALA A 69 -15.02 29.15 -21.47
C ALA A 69 -16.41 29.73 -21.72
N LEU A 70 -16.77 29.87 -23.00
CA LEU A 70 -18.06 30.39 -23.46
C LEU A 70 -18.50 29.64 -24.72
N ASP A 71 -19.77 29.25 -24.75
CA ASP A 71 -20.42 28.65 -25.92
C ASP A 71 -19.70 27.42 -26.50
N GLY A 72 -19.08 26.63 -25.62
CA GLY A 72 -18.38 25.40 -26.01
C GLY A 72 -16.96 25.62 -26.53
N LYS A 73 -16.43 26.85 -26.48
CA LYS A 73 -15.03 27.20 -26.76
C LYS A 73 -14.32 27.58 -25.46
N VAL A 74 -13.04 27.23 -25.34
CA VAL A 74 -12.23 27.47 -24.15
C VAL A 74 -10.97 28.23 -24.55
N LEU A 75 -10.83 29.46 -24.07
CA LEU A 75 -9.61 30.23 -24.19
C LEU A 75 -8.79 30.05 -22.90
N VAL A 76 -7.56 29.59 -23.04
CA VAL A 76 -6.61 29.50 -21.93
C VAL A 76 -5.44 30.43 -22.21
N LYS A 77 -5.20 31.35 -21.29
CA LYS A 77 -4.06 32.25 -21.35
C LYS A 77 -3.04 31.83 -20.32
N GLY A 78 -1.75 31.87 -20.65
CA GLY A 78 -0.72 31.55 -19.67
C GLY A 78 0.68 32.04 -20.04
N THR A 79 1.53 32.14 -19.03
CA THR A 79 2.93 32.64 -19.16
C THR A 79 3.86 31.65 -19.87
N SER A 80 3.52 30.37 -19.82
CA SER A 80 4.31 29.27 -20.35
C SER A 80 3.40 28.13 -20.85
N THR A 81 3.98 27.17 -21.56
CA THR A 81 3.30 25.93 -21.97
C THR A 81 2.65 25.26 -20.77
N LEU A 82 3.39 25.19 -19.66
CA LEU A 82 2.99 24.50 -18.43
C LEU A 82 1.87 25.23 -17.70
N ALA A 83 1.91 26.56 -17.65
CA ALA A 83 0.82 27.35 -17.10
C ALA A 83 -0.47 27.19 -17.91
N MET A 84 -0.36 27.14 -19.25
CA MET A 84 -1.50 26.90 -20.13
C MET A 84 -2.07 25.48 -20.00
N THR A 85 -1.24 24.45 -19.95
CA THR A 85 -1.72 23.07 -19.74
C THR A 85 -2.35 22.89 -18.36
N ARG A 86 -1.78 23.53 -17.32
CA ARG A 86 -2.38 23.56 -15.98
C ARG A 86 -3.73 24.26 -15.98
N GLY A 87 -3.85 25.43 -16.62
CA GLY A 87 -5.14 26.13 -16.72
C GLY A 87 -6.20 25.33 -17.45
N ALA A 88 -5.81 24.67 -18.55
CA ALA A 88 -6.71 23.76 -19.26
C ALA A 88 -7.14 22.57 -18.37
N TYR A 89 -6.22 22.00 -17.59
CA TYR A 89 -6.53 20.91 -16.66
C TYR A 89 -7.45 21.35 -15.53
N GLU A 90 -7.21 22.52 -14.94
CA GLU A 90 -8.06 23.12 -13.91
C GLU A 90 -9.50 23.30 -14.42
N TYR A 91 -9.66 23.77 -15.65
CA TYR A 91 -10.97 23.88 -16.30
C TYR A 91 -11.62 22.51 -16.53
N LEU A 92 -10.87 21.52 -17.01
CA LEU A 92 -11.38 20.16 -17.22
C LEU A 92 -11.84 19.54 -15.91
N ARG A 93 -11.06 19.67 -14.82
CA ARG A 93 -11.48 19.18 -13.49
C ARG A 93 -12.73 19.91 -13.01
N THR A 94 -12.70 21.23 -12.96
CA THR A 94 -13.75 22.03 -12.31
C THR A 94 -15.05 22.08 -13.11
N ALA A 95 -15.00 22.26 -14.43
CA ALA A 95 -16.20 22.36 -15.26
C ALA A 95 -16.69 21.01 -15.79
N CYS A 96 -15.76 20.11 -16.15
CA CYS A 96 -16.10 18.86 -16.83
C CYS A 96 -16.13 17.63 -15.90
N ASN A 97 -15.71 17.76 -14.64
CA ASN A 97 -15.65 16.67 -13.65
C ASN A 97 -14.85 15.46 -14.16
N VAL A 98 -13.65 15.71 -14.68
CA VAL A 98 -12.72 14.67 -15.17
C VAL A 98 -11.33 14.89 -14.61
N GLN A 99 -10.60 13.80 -14.36
CA GLN A 99 -9.21 13.83 -13.90
C GLN A 99 -8.31 13.03 -14.84
N TYR A 100 -7.03 13.42 -14.91
CA TYR A 100 -5.98 12.71 -15.63
C TYR A 100 -4.92 12.22 -14.64
N THR A 101 -5.17 11.05 -14.07
CA THR A 101 -4.30 10.40 -13.09
C THR A 101 -3.66 9.14 -13.67
N TRP A 102 -2.78 8.46 -12.92
CA TRP A 102 -2.14 7.23 -13.39
C TRP A 102 -3.14 6.09 -13.70
N SER A 103 -4.29 6.05 -13.04
CA SER A 103 -5.41 5.14 -13.28
C SER A 103 -6.36 5.60 -14.40
N THR A 104 -6.00 6.65 -15.16
CA THR A 104 -6.79 7.16 -16.28
C THR A 104 -6.10 6.89 -17.62
N ASP A 105 -6.75 6.11 -18.50
CA ASP A 105 -6.25 5.90 -19.86
C ASP A 105 -6.43 7.14 -20.74
N LYS A 106 -7.66 7.67 -20.81
CA LYS A 106 -8.03 8.88 -21.56
C LYS A 106 -9.15 9.64 -20.85
N ILE A 107 -9.17 10.95 -21.03
CA ILE A 107 -10.31 11.78 -20.62
C ILE A 107 -11.35 11.81 -21.74
N THR A 108 -12.62 11.60 -21.38
CA THR A 108 -13.76 11.83 -22.28
C THR A 108 -14.52 13.07 -21.80
N PRO A 109 -14.23 14.26 -22.35
CA PRO A 109 -14.94 15.48 -21.95
C PRO A 109 -16.38 15.48 -22.48
N PRO A 110 -17.27 16.34 -21.92
CA PRO A 110 -18.65 16.46 -22.41
C PRO A 110 -18.70 16.90 -23.87
N ALA A 111 -19.84 16.63 -24.53
CA ALA A 111 -20.03 16.96 -25.93
C ALA A 111 -19.85 18.46 -26.22
N LYS A 112 -20.37 19.30 -25.32
CA LYS A 112 -20.21 20.76 -25.26
C LYS A 112 -19.50 21.14 -23.96
N PHE A 113 -18.47 21.98 -24.07
CA PHE A 113 -17.72 22.51 -22.93
C PHE A 113 -18.58 23.51 -22.13
N PRO A 114 -18.75 23.34 -20.81
CA PRO A 114 -19.55 24.23 -19.98
C PRO A 114 -18.97 25.64 -19.88
N ASN A 115 -19.83 26.65 -19.70
CA ASN A 115 -19.36 28.00 -19.45
C ASN A 115 -18.73 28.10 -18.06
N LEU A 116 -17.50 28.61 -17.99
CA LEU A 116 -16.79 28.86 -16.73
C LEU A 116 -15.71 29.92 -16.98
N THR A 117 -15.50 30.81 -16.03
CA THR A 117 -14.32 31.69 -16.01
C THR A 117 -13.50 31.36 -14.78
N ILE A 118 -12.24 31.00 -14.98
CA ILE A 118 -11.27 30.85 -13.90
C ILE A 118 -10.42 32.12 -13.91
N PRO A 119 -10.46 32.92 -12.82
CA PRO A 119 -9.68 34.14 -12.74
C PRO A 119 -8.18 33.85 -12.77
N ARG A 120 -7.39 34.90 -13.01
CA ARG A 120 -5.93 34.80 -13.01
C ARG A 120 -5.41 34.14 -11.74
N THR A 121 -4.75 33.01 -11.92
CA THR A 121 -4.17 32.16 -10.88
C THR A 121 -2.66 32.17 -11.03
N VAL A 122 -1.95 32.38 -9.93
CA VAL A 122 -0.48 32.58 -9.91
C VAL A 122 0.13 31.54 -8.99
N SER A 123 1.13 30.78 -9.46
CA SER A 123 1.92 29.95 -8.56
C SER A 123 2.84 30.85 -7.71
N PRO A 124 2.89 30.69 -6.38
CA PRO A 124 3.85 31.44 -5.56
C PRO A 124 5.30 30.92 -5.71
N TYR A 125 5.51 29.86 -6.50
CA TYR A 125 6.78 29.19 -6.67
C TYR A 125 7.31 29.34 -8.09
N LYS A 126 8.60 29.63 -8.23
CA LYS A 126 9.27 29.68 -9.54
C LYS A 126 9.51 28.28 -10.08
N LEU A 127 9.83 27.34 -9.19
CA LEU A 127 10.19 25.96 -9.52
C LEU A 127 9.18 25.00 -8.88
N ARG A 128 8.72 24.03 -9.67
CA ARG A 128 7.93 22.88 -9.25
C ARG A 128 8.71 21.63 -9.62
N GLU A 129 9.45 21.13 -8.63
CA GLU A 129 10.30 19.96 -8.75
C GLU A 129 9.45 18.68 -8.71
N TYR A 130 9.92 17.66 -9.42
CA TYR A 130 9.32 16.34 -9.38
C TYR A 130 10.36 15.24 -9.52
N TYR A 131 10.12 14.16 -8.75
CA TYR A 131 10.89 12.93 -8.57
C TYR A 131 12.00 12.94 -7.54
N ASN A 132 12.02 11.87 -6.74
CA ASN A 132 13.24 11.39 -6.10
C ASN A 132 14.09 10.61 -7.10
N VAL A 133 15.41 10.56 -6.90
CA VAL A 133 16.29 9.65 -7.65
C VAL A 133 15.87 8.19 -7.51
N CYS A 134 15.29 7.80 -6.37
CA CYS A 134 14.77 6.46 -6.12
C CYS A 134 13.65 6.03 -7.10
N ALA A 135 12.90 6.98 -7.68
CA ALA A 135 11.85 6.68 -8.66
C ALA A 135 12.40 5.96 -9.91
N TYR A 136 13.69 6.18 -10.21
CA TYR A 136 14.41 5.51 -11.29
C TYR A 136 14.76 4.06 -11.01
N GLY A 137 14.59 3.61 -9.77
CA GLY A 137 14.58 2.21 -9.39
C GLY A 137 13.15 1.71 -9.30
N TYR A 138 12.34 2.30 -8.41
CA TYR A 138 11.07 1.72 -8.00
C TYR A 138 9.88 1.95 -8.95
N SER A 139 10.03 2.76 -10.00
CA SER A 139 8.93 3.05 -10.92
C SER A 139 9.34 3.06 -12.38
N THR A 140 10.33 3.88 -12.75
CA THR A 140 10.58 4.19 -14.17
C THR A 140 11.62 3.30 -14.84
N VAL A 141 12.29 2.40 -14.10
CA VAL A 141 13.46 1.63 -14.59
C VAL A 141 13.18 0.84 -15.86
N TYR A 142 11.97 0.29 -16.00
CA TYR A 142 11.58 -0.53 -17.15
C TYR A 142 10.63 0.17 -18.13
N TRP A 143 10.39 1.47 -17.95
CA TRP A 143 9.50 2.24 -18.82
C TRP A 143 10.03 2.36 -20.24
N LYS A 144 9.12 2.39 -21.21
CA LYS A 144 9.41 2.75 -22.61
C LYS A 144 9.02 4.21 -22.87
N TRP A 145 9.18 4.64 -24.11
CA TRP A 145 8.89 6.03 -24.50
C TRP A 145 7.43 6.40 -24.26
N GLU A 146 6.51 5.46 -24.47
CA GLU A 146 5.07 5.69 -24.33
C GLU A 146 4.70 6.01 -22.87
N ASP A 147 5.32 5.31 -21.91
CA ASP A 147 5.14 5.56 -20.48
C ASP A 147 5.67 6.96 -20.11
N TRP A 148 6.89 7.29 -20.57
CA TRP A 148 7.50 8.60 -20.35
C TRP A 148 6.74 9.75 -21.01
N GLN A 149 6.23 9.56 -22.22
CA GLN A 149 5.42 10.57 -22.91
C GLN A 149 4.15 10.86 -22.12
N ARG A 150 3.48 9.81 -21.63
CA ARG A 150 2.29 9.94 -20.79
C ARG A 150 2.61 10.67 -19.49
N GLU A 151 3.72 10.32 -18.85
CA GLU A 151 4.12 10.96 -17.61
C GLU A 151 4.50 12.43 -17.80
N LEU A 152 5.20 12.78 -18.89
CA LEU A 152 5.53 14.18 -19.22
C LEU A 152 4.27 15.01 -19.52
N ASP A 153 3.23 14.39 -20.09
CA ASP A 153 1.92 15.04 -20.25
C ASP A 153 1.22 15.22 -18.89
N TRP A 154 1.30 14.22 -17.99
CA TRP A 154 0.83 14.36 -16.61
C TRP A 154 1.56 15.51 -15.91
N MET A 155 2.89 15.56 -15.96
CA MET A 155 3.70 16.65 -15.40
C MET A 155 3.27 18.02 -15.96
N ALA A 156 3.02 18.13 -17.26
CA ALA A 156 2.58 19.37 -17.89
C ALA A 156 1.20 19.83 -17.40
N LEU A 157 0.22 18.93 -17.30
CA LEU A 157 -1.12 19.24 -16.76
C LEU A 157 -1.08 19.66 -15.29
N HIS A 158 -0.08 19.20 -14.54
CA HIS A 158 0.11 19.54 -13.13
C HIS A 158 1.06 20.73 -12.90
N GLY A 159 1.60 21.32 -13.97
CA GLY A 159 2.44 22.51 -13.89
C GLY A 159 3.87 22.25 -13.38
N ILE A 160 4.33 21.01 -13.42
CA ILE A 160 5.71 20.65 -13.07
C ILE A 160 6.66 21.22 -14.11
N ASN A 161 7.67 21.99 -13.68
CA ASN A 161 8.64 22.61 -14.56
C ASN A 161 10.09 22.23 -14.28
N MET A 162 10.38 21.44 -13.25
CA MET A 162 11.75 21.06 -12.89
C MET A 162 11.88 19.57 -12.53
N PRO A 163 11.61 18.65 -13.47
CA PRO A 163 11.70 17.22 -13.22
C PRO A 163 13.15 16.73 -13.13
N VAL A 164 13.40 15.72 -12.29
CA VAL A 164 14.68 14.99 -12.26
C VAL A 164 14.76 14.03 -13.47
N ALA A 165 15.89 14.00 -14.18
CA ALA A 165 16.13 13.31 -15.45
C ALA A 165 17.41 12.44 -15.43
N MET A 166 17.31 11.20 -14.96
CA MET A 166 18.45 10.33 -14.60
C MET A 166 18.72 9.15 -15.55
N ALA A 167 17.88 8.91 -16.55
CA ALA A 167 18.06 7.76 -17.45
C ALA A 167 19.29 7.93 -18.35
N GLY A 168 19.89 6.81 -18.79
CA GLY A 168 20.95 6.81 -19.80
C GLY A 168 22.31 7.36 -19.35
N GLN A 169 22.51 7.68 -18.08
CA GLN A 169 23.78 8.25 -17.59
C GLN A 169 24.93 7.23 -17.59
N GLU A 170 24.63 5.93 -17.50
CA GLU A 170 25.64 4.87 -17.56
C GLU A 170 26.37 4.85 -18.90
N ALA A 171 25.71 5.24 -20.00
CA ALA A 171 26.36 5.37 -21.32
C ALA A 171 27.41 6.50 -21.32
N ILE A 172 27.13 7.60 -20.62
CA ILE A 172 28.06 8.71 -20.46
C ILE A 172 29.23 8.29 -19.59
N TRP A 173 28.96 7.62 -18.45
CA TRP A 173 30.01 7.07 -17.60
C TRP A 173 30.91 6.08 -18.33
N GLN A 174 30.33 5.18 -19.13
CA GLN A 174 31.09 4.24 -19.95
C GLN A 174 32.02 4.98 -20.91
N LYS A 175 31.55 6.04 -21.58
CA LYS A 175 32.39 6.85 -22.48
C LYS A 175 33.52 7.58 -21.73
N VAL A 176 33.20 8.18 -20.59
CA VAL A 176 34.18 8.88 -19.74
C VAL A 176 35.25 7.91 -19.25
N TYR A 177 34.88 6.81 -18.61
CA TYR A 177 35.85 5.89 -18.03
C TYR A 177 36.67 5.11 -19.07
N LYS A 178 36.08 4.75 -20.22
CA LYS A 178 36.85 4.14 -21.33
C LYS A 178 37.91 5.09 -21.87
N SER A 179 37.63 6.39 -21.95
CA SER A 179 38.63 7.38 -22.37
C SER A 179 39.79 7.55 -21.37
N MET A 180 39.62 7.05 -20.14
CA MET A 180 40.66 7.00 -19.10
C MET A 180 41.39 5.66 -19.06
N GLY A 181 41.07 4.71 -19.95
CA GLY A 181 41.74 3.41 -20.02
C GLY A 181 41.09 2.27 -19.23
N MET A 182 39.84 2.43 -18.77
CA MET A 182 39.07 1.32 -18.20
C MET A 182 38.58 0.37 -19.29
N THR A 183 38.63 -0.93 -19.01
CA THR A 183 38.14 -1.99 -19.89
C THR A 183 36.64 -2.22 -19.73
N ASP A 184 36.00 -2.82 -20.73
CA ASP A 184 34.59 -3.20 -20.63
C ASP A 184 34.33 -4.21 -19.50
N ALA A 185 35.31 -5.07 -19.18
CA ALA A 185 35.19 -6.03 -18.08
C ALA A 185 35.16 -5.32 -16.71
N GLU A 186 35.98 -4.29 -16.52
CA GLU A 186 36.00 -3.50 -15.30
C GLU A 186 34.70 -2.71 -15.10
N LEU A 187 34.14 -2.15 -16.17
CA LEU A 187 32.87 -1.43 -16.12
C LEU A 187 31.67 -2.36 -15.91
N ARG A 188 31.67 -3.55 -16.53
CA ARG A 188 30.68 -4.60 -16.22
C ARG A 188 30.75 -5.04 -14.76
N ASN A 189 31.94 -5.01 -14.16
CA ASN A 189 32.16 -5.32 -12.74
C ASN A 189 32.10 -4.08 -11.84
N TYR A 190 31.41 -3.02 -12.27
CA TYR A 190 31.18 -1.80 -11.49
C TYR A 190 29.69 -1.53 -11.35
N PHE A 191 28.97 -1.49 -12.48
CA PHE A 191 27.54 -1.19 -12.48
C PHE A 191 26.70 -2.27 -11.77
N THR A 192 25.68 -1.83 -11.05
CA THR A 192 24.64 -2.70 -10.49
C THR A 192 23.68 -3.17 -11.60
N GLY A 193 22.73 -4.04 -11.23
CA GLY A 193 21.54 -4.26 -12.06
C GLY A 193 20.69 -2.98 -12.20
N PRO A 194 19.87 -2.87 -13.27
CA PRO A 194 19.08 -1.68 -13.57
C PRO A 194 18.26 -1.15 -12.41
N ALA A 195 17.55 -2.04 -11.70
CA ALA A 195 16.66 -1.71 -10.60
C ALA A 195 17.37 -1.03 -9.43
N PHE A 196 18.71 -1.15 -9.34
CA PHE A 196 19.54 -0.70 -8.23
C PHE A 196 20.47 0.48 -8.56
N LEU A 197 20.41 0.97 -9.80
CA LEU A 197 21.25 2.09 -10.25
C LEU A 197 21.12 3.38 -9.40
N PRO A 198 19.95 3.77 -8.85
CA PRO A 198 19.85 4.95 -8.00
C PRO A 198 20.85 4.94 -6.82
N TRP A 199 20.96 3.81 -6.11
CA TRP A 199 21.85 3.67 -4.96
C TRP A 199 23.31 3.54 -5.38
N GLN A 200 23.60 3.04 -6.58
CA GLN A 200 24.95 3.12 -7.13
C GLN A 200 25.37 4.56 -7.43
N ARG A 201 24.47 5.34 -8.05
CA ARG A 201 24.73 6.75 -8.41
C ARG A 201 24.96 7.64 -7.18
N MET A 202 24.29 7.31 -6.07
CA MET A 202 24.49 7.91 -4.74
C MET A 202 25.70 7.34 -3.97
N GLY A 203 26.41 6.37 -4.55
CA GLY A 203 27.62 5.77 -3.98
C GLY A 203 27.38 4.76 -2.86
N ASN A 204 26.15 4.29 -2.65
CA ASN A 204 25.80 3.36 -1.58
C ASN A 204 26.23 1.92 -1.88
N VAL A 205 26.07 1.46 -3.13
CA VAL A 205 26.30 0.06 -3.51
C VAL A 205 26.79 -0.07 -4.95
N ASN A 206 27.84 -0.86 -5.16
CA ASN A 206 28.33 -1.24 -6.50
C ASN A 206 28.14 -2.74 -6.74
N LYS A 207 28.19 -3.17 -8.01
CA LYS A 207 28.19 -4.58 -8.46
C LYS A 207 26.94 -5.41 -8.15
N HIS A 208 26.09 -4.99 -7.21
CA HIS A 208 24.90 -5.72 -6.80
C HIS A 208 23.97 -6.02 -7.98
N ASN A 209 23.64 -7.30 -8.14
CA ASN A 209 22.81 -7.81 -9.24
C ASN A 209 23.30 -7.44 -10.66
N GLY A 210 24.58 -7.06 -10.81
CA GLY A 210 25.24 -6.87 -12.10
C GLY A 210 25.66 -8.19 -12.76
N PRO A 211 26.28 -8.16 -13.95
CA PRO A 211 26.65 -6.96 -14.70
C PRO A 211 25.45 -6.33 -15.42
N LEU A 212 25.45 -5.00 -15.55
CA LEU A 212 24.45 -4.28 -16.33
C LEU A 212 24.55 -4.65 -17.83
N PRO A 213 23.46 -5.14 -18.47
CA PRO A 213 23.48 -5.46 -19.90
C PRO A 213 23.76 -4.22 -20.77
N GLN A 214 24.63 -4.36 -21.78
CA GLN A 214 24.97 -3.26 -22.70
C GLN A 214 23.76 -2.74 -23.46
N THR A 215 22.84 -3.64 -23.81
CA THR A 215 21.52 -3.34 -24.37
C THR A 215 20.71 -2.37 -23.52
N TYR A 216 20.73 -2.50 -22.18
CA TYR A 216 20.08 -1.54 -21.29
C TYR A 216 20.76 -0.18 -21.36
N ILE A 217 22.10 -0.14 -21.33
CA ILE A 217 22.89 1.09 -21.45
C ILE A 217 22.53 1.85 -22.74
N ASP A 218 22.53 1.15 -23.88
CA ASP A 218 22.29 1.74 -25.19
C ASP A 218 20.84 2.22 -25.36
N GLU A 219 19.86 1.42 -24.92
CA GLU A 219 18.44 1.76 -25.06
C GLU A 219 18.01 2.85 -24.08
N SER A 220 18.54 2.86 -22.85
CA SER A 220 18.28 3.93 -21.88
C SER A 220 18.87 5.27 -22.32
N ALA A 221 20.01 5.28 -23.02
CA ALA A 221 20.57 6.49 -23.63
C ALA A 221 19.65 7.05 -24.74
N LYS A 222 19.10 6.18 -25.60
CA LYS A 222 18.13 6.61 -26.62
C LYS A 222 16.86 7.18 -25.98
N LEU A 223 16.37 6.54 -24.93
CA LEU A 223 15.20 7.00 -24.18
C LEU A 223 15.45 8.37 -23.53
N GLN A 224 16.60 8.56 -22.88
CA GLN A 224 16.95 9.84 -22.25
C GLN A 224 16.95 11.00 -23.24
N LYS A 225 17.44 10.78 -24.46
CA LYS A 225 17.39 11.80 -25.51
C LYS A 225 15.96 12.27 -25.81
N LEU A 226 15.02 11.33 -25.94
CA LEU A 226 13.60 11.65 -26.17
C LEU A 226 12.98 12.38 -24.97
N ILE A 227 13.33 11.98 -23.75
CA ILE A 227 12.88 12.63 -22.50
C ILE A 227 13.34 14.09 -22.48
N ILE A 228 14.64 14.36 -22.67
CA ILE A 228 15.19 15.73 -22.65
C ILE A 228 14.63 16.57 -23.80
N GLU A 229 14.51 16.02 -25.01
CA GLU A 229 13.90 16.72 -26.14
C GLU A 229 12.46 17.16 -25.81
N ARG A 230 11.67 16.30 -25.17
CA ARG A 230 10.29 16.60 -24.82
C ARG A 230 10.17 17.57 -23.64
N MET A 231 11.01 17.43 -22.61
CA MET A 231 11.10 18.39 -21.51
C MET A 231 11.42 19.80 -22.05
N ASN A 232 12.37 19.91 -22.98
CA ASN A 232 12.71 21.17 -23.64
C ASN A 232 11.54 21.75 -24.46
N GLN A 233 10.81 20.91 -25.21
CA GLN A 233 9.60 21.35 -25.94
C GLN A 233 8.51 21.88 -25.02
N LEU A 234 8.41 21.34 -23.80
CA LEU A 234 7.46 21.76 -22.78
C LEU A 234 7.93 22.98 -21.98
N GLY A 235 9.18 23.42 -22.16
CA GLY A 235 9.78 24.50 -21.38
C GLY A 235 10.16 24.09 -19.95
N MET A 236 10.35 22.80 -19.69
CA MET A 236 10.85 22.29 -18.42
C MET A 236 12.36 22.49 -18.30
N GLN A 237 12.86 22.61 -17.06
CA GLN A 237 14.26 22.74 -16.70
C GLN A 237 14.72 21.45 -15.99
N PRO A 238 15.19 20.44 -16.71
CA PRO A 238 15.51 19.15 -16.11
C PRO A 238 16.70 19.25 -15.16
N ILE A 239 16.62 18.54 -14.03
CA ILE A 239 17.74 18.27 -13.14
C ILE A 239 18.43 17.00 -13.65
N VAL A 240 19.67 17.12 -14.13
CA VAL A 240 20.43 16.02 -14.73
C VAL A 240 21.57 15.59 -13.81
N PRO A 241 22.14 14.38 -13.94
CA PRO A 241 23.26 13.97 -13.09
C PRO A 241 24.54 14.79 -13.37
N THR A 242 25.45 14.79 -12.40
CA THR A 242 26.87 15.11 -12.60
C THR A 242 27.75 14.25 -11.69
N PHE A 243 29.06 14.49 -11.72
CA PHE A 243 30.02 13.76 -10.91
C PHE A 243 29.95 14.12 -9.43
N SER A 244 29.66 13.12 -8.59
CA SER A 244 29.62 13.22 -7.12
C SER A 244 30.89 12.71 -6.44
N GLY A 245 31.98 12.44 -7.18
CA GLY A 245 33.26 12.02 -6.61
C GLY A 245 33.50 10.51 -6.58
N PHE A 246 32.49 9.68 -6.84
CA PHE A 246 32.63 8.22 -6.82
C PHE A 246 33.27 7.67 -8.09
N VAL A 247 34.28 6.81 -7.94
CA VAL A 247 35.02 6.18 -9.04
C VAL A 247 35.01 4.65 -8.93
N PRO A 248 35.08 3.93 -10.05
CA PRO A 248 35.26 2.47 -10.06
C PRO A 248 36.54 2.03 -9.34
N GLU A 249 36.54 0.83 -8.77
CA GLU A 249 37.72 0.24 -8.13
C GLU A 249 38.95 0.19 -9.06
N ALA A 250 38.71 -0.05 -10.35
CA ALA A 250 39.73 -0.05 -11.41
C ALA A 250 40.54 1.26 -11.48
N TYR A 251 40.01 2.36 -10.94
CA TYR A 251 40.72 3.64 -10.85
C TYR A 251 42.05 3.51 -10.09
N LYS A 252 42.12 2.65 -9.07
CA LYS A 252 43.36 2.39 -8.31
C LYS A 252 44.49 1.86 -9.19
N ARG A 253 44.16 1.10 -10.23
CA ARG A 253 45.12 0.53 -11.19
C ARG A 253 45.61 1.58 -12.17
N LEU A 254 44.72 2.48 -12.60
CA LEU A 254 45.01 3.52 -13.59
C LEU A 254 45.74 4.72 -12.98
N HIS A 255 45.44 5.04 -11.72
CA HIS A 255 45.97 6.18 -10.97
C HIS A 255 46.41 5.74 -9.57
N PRO A 256 47.47 4.91 -9.44
CA PRO A 256 47.93 4.39 -8.15
C PRO A 256 48.43 5.47 -7.18
N GLU A 257 48.78 6.65 -7.69
CA GLU A 257 49.15 7.84 -6.92
C GLU A 257 47.96 8.57 -6.29
N THR A 258 46.75 8.38 -6.83
CA THR A 258 45.56 9.09 -6.37
C THR A 258 45.02 8.46 -5.09
N LYS A 259 45.00 9.25 -4.01
CA LYS A 259 44.41 8.83 -2.74
C LYS A 259 42.88 8.77 -2.87
N LEU A 260 42.33 7.55 -2.73
CA LEU A 260 40.89 7.30 -2.66
C LEU A 260 40.43 7.13 -1.21
N LEU A 261 39.24 7.64 -0.91
CA LEU A 261 38.49 7.38 0.30
C LEU A 261 37.62 6.14 0.07
N THR A 262 37.56 5.27 1.06
CA THR A 262 36.65 4.11 1.04
C THR A 262 35.36 4.50 1.77
N VAL A 263 34.23 4.37 1.09
CA VAL A 263 32.91 4.51 1.71
C VAL A 263 32.55 3.15 2.30
N LYS A 264 32.39 3.07 3.62
CA LYS A 264 32.05 1.80 4.29
C LYS A 264 30.67 1.29 3.83
N GLY A 265 30.47 -0.03 3.93
CA GLY A 265 29.26 -0.69 3.43
C GLY A 265 27.96 -0.08 3.93
N TRP A 266 27.07 0.26 2.99
CA TRP A 266 25.70 0.69 3.25
C TRP A 266 24.79 -0.52 3.41
N ALA A 267 23.79 -0.42 4.30
CA ALA A 267 22.73 -1.42 4.46
C ALA A 267 23.14 -2.91 4.60
N ASN A 268 24.26 -3.20 5.27
CA ASN A 268 24.81 -4.55 5.41
C ASN A 268 25.21 -5.23 4.08
N PHE A 269 25.45 -4.45 3.02
CA PHE A 269 26.16 -4.97 1.85
C PHE A 269 27.60 -5.33 2.21
N SER A 270 28.11 -6.38 1.58
CA SER A 270 29.50 -6.83 1.77
C SER A 270 30.50 -5.78 1.29
N ASP A 271 31.70 -5.77 1.87
CA ASP A 271 32.81 -4.89 1.47
C ASP A 271 33.19 -5.02 -0.02
N THR A 272 32.80 -6.12 -0.69
CA THR A 272 32.97 -6.29 -2.13
C THR A 272 32.14 -5.31 -2.97
N CYS A 273 31.08 -4.75 -2.39
CA CYS A 273 30.15 -3.80 -3.01
C CYS A 273 30.43 -2.33 -2.62
N GLN A 274 31.47 -2.07 -1.82
CA GLN A 274 31.79 -0.72 -1.34
C GLN A 274 32.15 0.26 -2.46
N SER A 275 32.04 1.55 -2.18
CA SER A 275 32.38 2.63 -3.11
C SER A 275 33.73 3.27 -2.79
N TYR A 276 34.38 3.78 -3.83
CA TYR A 276 35.60 4.57 -3.72
C TYR A 276 35.32 5.99 -4.17
N MET A 277 35.84 6.96 -3.43
CA MET A 277 35.61 8.37 -3.67
C MET A 277 36.94 9.13 -3.77
N LEU A 278 37.01 10.12 -4.67
CA LEU A 278 38.14 11.03 -4.72
C LEU A 278 38.18 11.93 -3.47
N THR A 279 39.38 12.28 -3.03
CA THR A 279 39.60 13.28 -1.98
C THR A 279 39.26 14.69 -2.48
N PRO A 280 38.81 15.60 -1.59
CA PRO A 280 38.52 16.98 -1.98
C PRO A 280 39.79 17.66 -2.51
N GLY A 281 39.66 18.46 -3.56
CA GLY A 281 40.79 19.16 -4.19
C GLY A 281 41.65 18.30 -5.12
N SER A 282 41.33 17.01 -5.32
CA SER A 282 41.98 16.20 -6.35
C SER A 282 41.76 16.80 -7.74
N PRO A 283 42.82 17.01 -8.57
CA PRO A 283 42.67 17.49 -9.95
C PRO A 283 41.75 16.60 -10.79
N ASP A 284 41.74 15.30 -10.50
CA ASP A 284 40.90 14.32 -11.19
C ASP A 284 39.41 14.58 -10.97
N PHE A 285 39.03 15.19 -9.84
CA PHE A 285 37.63 15.48 -9.56
C PHE A 285 37.05 16.43 -10.61
N ASN A 286 37.76 17.54 -10.85
CA ASN A 286 37.37 18.53 -11.84
C ASN A 286 37.45 17.96 -13.27
N ASN A 287 38.51 17.21 -13.59
CA ASN A 287 38.69 16.62 -14.92
C ASN A 287 37.56 15.65 -15.28
N ILE A 288 37.19 14.73 -14.37
CA ILE A 288 36.13 13.75 -14.59
C ILE A 288 34.78 14.45 -14.68
N GLY A 289 34.46 15.34 -13.72
CA GLY A 289 33.18 16.04 -13.70
C GLY A 289 32.96 16.91 -14.92
N LYS A 290 33.99 17.66 -15.34
CA LYS A 290 33.94 18.44 -16.57
C LYS A 290 33.65 17.57 -17.79
N LYS A 291 34.42 16.49 -17.94
CA LYS A 291 34.27 15.56 -19.07
C LYS A 291 32.89 14.91 -19.08
N PHE A 292 32.36 14.53 -17.92
CA PHE A 292 31.00 13.99 -17.83
C PHE A 292 29.95 14.98 -18.34
N ILE A 293 29.98 16.23 -17.87
CA ILE A 293 29.01 17.26 -18.29
C ILE A 293 29.11 17.54 -19.78
N GLU A 294 30.32 17.70 -20.32
CA GLU A 294 30.53 17.93 -21.75
C GLU A 294 29.96 16.75 -22.59
N GLU A 295 30.24 15.51 -22.18
CA GLU A 295 29.74 14.33 -22.88
C GLU A 295 28.21 14.17 -22.75
N TYR A 296 27.65 14.50 -21.59
CA TYR A 296 26.20 14.52 -21.37
C TYR A 296 25.51 15.54 -22.28
N GLN A 297 26.00 16.79 -22.30
CA GLN A 297 25.42 17.83 -23.15
C GLN A 297 25.56 17.52 -24.63
N ASN A 298 26.67 16.92 -25.04
CA ASN A 298 26.86 16.46 -26.42
C ASN A 298 25.87 15.37 -26.81
N ALA A 299 25.51 14.47 -25.89
CA ALA A 299 24.61 13.36 -26.15
C ALA A 299 23.13 13.78 -26.13
N TYR A 300 22.73 14.59 -25.15
CA TYR A 300 21.32 14.83 -24.83
C TYR A 300 20.86 16.29 -25.01
N GLY A 301 21.80 17.22 -25.20
CA GLY A 301 21.52 18.64 -25.36
C GLY A 301 21.84 19.46 -24.11
N LYS A 302 21.72 20.78 -24.27
CA LYS A 302 22.13 21.76 -23.25
C LYS A 302 21.17 21.78 -22.06
N VAL A 303 21.74 21.80 -20.85
CA VAL A 303 21.06 21.81 -19.55
C VAL A 303 21.90 22.61 -18.56
N HIS A 304 21.32 23.01 -17.41
CA HIS A 304 21.96 23.94 -16.46
C HIS A 304 21.75 23.60 -14.98
N TYR A 305 21.10 22.48 -14.65
CA TYR A 305 20.85 22.04 -13.27
C TYR A 305 21.41 20.63 -13.09
N TYR A 306 22.39 20.50 -12.21
CA TYR A 306 23.19 19.28 -12.07
C TYR A 306 23.08 18.72 -10.65
N LEU A 307 22.53 17.51 -10.52
CA LEU A 307 22.45 16.80 -9.25
C LEU A 307 23.76 16.07 -8.95
N ALA A 308 24.30 16.34 -7.76
CA ALA A 308 25.37 15.54 -7.18
C ALA A 308 25.16 15.39 -5.67
N ASP A 309 25.06 14.13 -5.22
CA ASP A 309 24.91 13.76 -3.81
C ASP A 309 26.12 12.92 -3.39
N LEU A 310 26.85 13.40 -2.38
CA LEU A 310 28.14 12.85 -1.96
C LEU A 310 28.00 11.89 -0.78
N PHE A 311 27.06 12.18 0.11
CA PHE A 311 26.97 11.54 1.42
C PHE A 311 25.54 11.10 1.75
N ASN A 312 24.74 10.78 0.72
CA ASN A 312 23.37 10.31 0.93
C ASN A 312 23.41 8.95 1.64
N GLU A 313 23.04 8.92 2.92
CA GLU A 313 23.08 7.75 3.81
C GLU A 313 24.45 7.08 3.97
N ASN A 314 25.53 7.77 3.61
CA ASN A 314 26.90 7.28 3.74
C ASN A 314 27.61 7.99 4.89
N GLU A 315 28.51 7.27 5.58
CA GLU A 315 29.41 7.87 6.57
C GLU A 315 30.30 8.92 5.87
N VAL A 316 30.38 10.11 6.46
CA VAL A 316 31.14 11.23 5.88
C VAL A 316 32.63 11.05 6.19
N PRO A 317 33.50 10.85 5.18
CA PRO A 317 34.90 10.47 5.38
C PRO A 317 35.80 11.69 5.66
N VAL A 318 35.55 12.39 6.76
CA VAL A 318 36.34 13.55 7.20
C VAL A 318 37.05 13.33 8.52
N SER A 319 38.23 13.94 8.68
CA SER A 319 38.98 13.95 9.93
C SER A 319 38.28 14.81 10.98
N LYS A 320 38.46 14.48 12.27
CA LYS A 320 37.88 15.28 13.36
C LYS A 320 38.56 16.65 13.45
N GLU A 321 39.85 16.70 13.18
CA GLU A 321 40.70 17.88 13.29
C GLU A 321 40.42 18.89 12.18
N ASN A 322 40.18 18.44 10.94
CA ASN A 322 39.97 19.32 9.77
C ASN A 322 38.55 19.24 9.20
N ARG A 323 37.59 18.73 10.00
CA ARG A 323 36.21 18.44 9.60
C ARG A 323 35.59 19.52 8.69
N TYR A 324 35.61 20.77 9.13
CA TYR A 324 34.96 21.87 8.41
C TYR A 324 35.70 22.27 7.13
N GLU A 325 37.04 22.25 7.14
CA GLU A 325 37.85 22.53 5.95
C GLU A 325 37.64 21.48 4.87
N GLU A 326 37.64 20.19 5.26
CA GLU A 326 37.42 19.08 4.33
C GLU A 326 35.99 19.11 3.77
N LEU A 327 34.97 19.38 4.60
CA LEU A 327 33.60 19.59 4.14
C LEU A 327 33.49 20.73 3.12
N ALA A 328 34.09 21.89 3.41
CA ALA A 328 34.13 23.02 2.48
C ALA A 328 34.88 22.68 1.18
N GLY A 329 35.92 21.84 1.27
CA GLY A 329 36.67 21.32 0.13
C GLY A 329 35.82 20.39 -0.78
N PHE A 330 34.97 19.55 -0.19
CA PHE A 330 34.04 18.72 -0.96
C PHE A 330 33.03 19.56 -1.72
N GLY A 331 32.34 20.50 -1.05
CA GLY A 331 31.39 21.40 -1.70
C GLY A 331 32.04 22.21 -2.83
N LYS A 332 33.26 22.71 -2.60
CA LYS A 332 34.04 23.41 -3.64
C LYS A 332 34.34 22.52 -4.84
N SER A 333 34.76 21.27 -4.62
CA SER A 333 35.19 20.37 -5.70
C SER A 333 34.05 20.04 -6.66
N VAL A 334 32.83 19.84 -6.13
CA VAL A 334 31.61 19.62 -6.93
C VAL A 334 31.28 20.85 -7.76
N TYR A 335 31.25 22.02 -7.12
CA TYR A 335 30.92 23.26 -7.80
C TYR A 335 31.95 23.62 -8.89
N ASP A 336 33.25 23.51 -8.59
CA ASP A 336 34.31 23.78 -9.55
C ASP A 336 34.19 22.89 -10.80
N ALA A 337 33.86 21.61 -10.63
CA ALA A 337 33.65 20.67 -11.72
C ALA A 337 32.45 21.05 -12.61
N ILE A 338 31.36 21.53 -12.01
CA ILE A 338 30.21 22.04 -12.75
C ILE A 338 30.59 23.32 -13.49
N ASN A 339 31.15 24.30 -12.78
CA ASN A 339 31.48 25.62 -13.31
C ASN A 339 32.54 25.57 -14.43
N SER A 340 33.44 24.58 -14.41
CA SER A 340 34.47 24.41 -15.44
C SER A 340 33.95 23.87 -16.78
N ALA A 341 32.78 23.21 -16.78
CA ALA A 341 32.06 22.77 -17.98
C ALA A 341 30.95 23.74 -18.37
N ASP A 342 30.23 24.28 -17.39
CA ASP A 342 29.07 25.15 -17.58
C ASP A 342 29.07 26.30 -16.56
N PRO A 343 29.53 27.51 -16.94
CA PRO A 343 29.54 28.68 -16.05
C PRO A 343 28.15 29.17 -15.59
N GLN A 344 27.08 28.68 -16.23
CA GLN A 344 25.69 28.92 -15.82
C GLN A 344 25.11 27.76 -15.00
N GLY A 345 25.90 26.70 -14.79
CA GLY A 345 25.47 25.50 -14.10
C GLY A 345 25.18 25.75 -12.62
N THR A 346 24.04 25.25 -12.17
CA THR A 346 23.63 25.25 -10.77
C THR A 346 23.83 23.85 -10.21
N TRP A 347 24.52 23.74 -9.08
CA TRP A 347 24.57 22.51 -8.30
C TRP A 347 23.24 22.31 -7.56
N VAL A 348 22.55 21.22 -7.88
CA VAL A 348 21.39 20.73 -7.15
C VAL A 348 21.81 19.62 -6.20
N MET A 349 21.28 19.59 -4.98
CA MET A 349 21.51 18.48 -4.04
C MET A 349 20.24 18.10 -3.28
N GLN A 350 20.16 16.84 -2.87
CA GLN A 350 19.14 16.33 -1.96
C GLN A 350 19.51 16.68 -0.51
N GLY A 351 18.60 17.33 0.21
CA GLY A 351 18.77 17.70 1.62
C GLY A 351 18.66 16.53 2.60
N TRP A 352 18.33 15.32 2.14
CA TRP A 352 18.08 14.12 2.96
C TRP A 352 19.22 13.81 3.93
N LEU A 353 20.48 13.99 3.49
CA LEU A 353 21.66 13.72 4.33
C LEU A 353 21.66 14.55 5.62
N PHE A 354 21.13 15.78 5.59
CA PHE A 354 21.04 16.64 6.77
C PHE A 354 20.01 16.14 7.80
N PHE A 355 19.02 15.38 7.35
CA PHE A 355 18.06 14.72 8.22
C PHE A 355 18.56 13.37 8.71
N ASN A 356 18.95 12.50 7.77
CA ASN A 356 19.30 11.10 8.02
C ASN A 356 20.42 10.95 9.06
N ASP A 357 21.43 11.82 9.01
CA ASP A 357 22.46 11.91 10.05
C ASP A 357 22.53 13.33 10.64
N SER A 358 21.41 13.78 11.21
CA SER A 358 21.32 15.10 11.86
C SER A 358 22.26 15.27 13.06
N LYS A 359 22.85 14.20 13.60
CA LYS A 359 23.89 14.26 14.64
C LYS A 359 25.22 14.70 14.05
N PHE A 360 25.59 14.18 12.88
CA PHE A 360 26.74 14.68 12.14
C PHE A 360 26.42 16.06 11.53
N TRP A 361 25.32 16.20 10.79
CA TRP A 361 25.00 17.41 10.04
C TRP A 361 24.41 18.53 10.91
N ASP A 362 25.18 18.95 11.91
CA ASP A 362 24.95 20.16 12.70
C ASP A 362 25.07 21.44 11.86
N LYS A 363 24.61 22.57 12.41
CA LYS A 363 24.60 23.87 11.72
C LYS A 363 25.97 24.27 11.15
N GLU A 364 27.05 24.05 11.89
CA GLU A 364 28.40 24.44 11.46
C GLU A 364 28.93 23.51 10.37
N SER A 365 28.61 22.22 10.42
CA SER A 365 28.97 21.23 9.39
C SER A 365 28.25 21.51 8.08
N VAL A 366 26.95 21.80 8.12
CA VAL A 366 26.18 22.23 6.95
C VAL A 366 26.73 23.54 6.40
N LYS A 367 26.96 24.53 7.26
CA LYS A 367 27.55 25.82 6.85
C LYS A 367 28.90 25.66 6.18
N ALA A 368 29.79 24.83 6.73
CA ALA A 368 31.09 24.54 6.15
C ALA A 368 30.96 23.90 4.77
N PHE A 369 30.14 22.86 4.63
CA PHE A 369 29.91 22.16 3.36
C PHE A 369 29.42 23.09 2.24
N LEU A 370 28.56 24.06 2.57
CA LEU A 370 27.97 25.00 1.62
C LEU A 370 28.82 26.28 1.38
N SER A 371 29.88 26.49 2.17
CA SER A 371 30.56 27.80 2.28
C SER A 371 31.29 28.26 1.02
N ASN A 372 31.88 27.33 0.27
CA ASN A 372 32.70 27.62 -0.91
C ASN A 372 31.93 27.55 -2.25
N VAL A 373 30.60 27.56 -2.19
CA VAL A 373 29.72 27.56 -3.37
C VAL A 373 28.99 28.90 -3.43
N PRO A 374 28.96 29.61 -4.58
CA PRO A 374 28.19 30.84 -4.70
C PRO A 374 26.70 30.62 -4.44
N ASP A 375 26.05 31.57 -3.76
CA ASP A 375 24.62 31.46 -3.41
C ASP A 375 23.70 31.22 -4.60
N ASP A 376 23.96 31.88 -5.73
CA ASP A 376 23.17 31.81 -6.96
C ASP A 376 23.58 30.67 -7.89
N ARG A 377 24.41 29.74 -7.39
CA ARG A 377 24.90 28.56 -8.10
C ARG A 377 24.60 27.26 -7.36
N MET A 378 23.69 27.33 -6.39
CA MET A 378 23.23 26.17 -5.63
C MET A 378 21.70 26.17 -5.50
N LEU A 379 21.13 24.97 -5.43
CA LEU A 379 19.72 24.74 -5.14
C LEU A 379 19.58 23.48 -4.28
N ILE A 380 19.00 23.63 -3.09
CA ILE A 380 18.81 22.50 -2.16
C ILE A 380 17.36 22.03 -2.26
N ILE A 381 17.15 20.75 -2.51
CA ILE A 381 15.83 20.11 -2.40
C ILE A 381 15.68 19.67 -0.94
N ASP A 382 14.96 20.43 -0.13
CA ASP A 382 14.71 20.08 1.27
C ASP A 382 13.65 18.99 1.33
N LEU A 383 14.10 17.75 1.45
CA LEU A 383 13.27 16.56 1.38
C LEU A 383 12.60 16.25 2.72
N ALA A 384 11.47 15.56 2.63
CA ALA A 384 10.70 15.05 3.77
C ALA A 384 10.10 16.14 4.66
N ASN A 385 9.69 17.30 4.10
CA ASN A 385 9.09 18.38 4.88
C ASN A 385 7.78 17.99 5.58
N GLU A 386 7.15 16.87 5.22
CA GLU A 386 6.05 16.27 5.97
C GLU A 386 6.43 15.75 7.37
N SER A 387 7.73 15.51 7.60
CA SER A 387 8.27 14.96 8.85
C SER A 387 9.41 15.81 9.43
N PHE A 388 10.11 16.56 8.59
CA PHE A 388 11.31 17.28 8.95
C PHE A 388 11.46 18.60 8.20
N HIS A 389 11.39 19.71 8.93
CA HIS A 389 11.64 21.05 8.42
C HIS A 389 13.13 21.40 8.48
N GLY A 390 13.92 20.88 7.53
CA GLY A 390 15.36 21.12 7.45
C GLY A 390 15.69 22.61 7.33
N TRP A 391 14.94 23.32 6.51
CA TRP A 391 15.05 24.77 6.34
C TRP A 391 14.94 25.55 7.66
N GLU A 392 14.09 25.12 8.60
CA GLU A 392 13.91 25.83 9.88
C GLU A 392 15.10 25.56 10.81
N LYS A 393 15.59 24.32 10.83
CA LYS A 393 16.71 23.91 11.69
C LYS A 393 18.06 24.43 11.19
N LEU A 394 18.19 24.73 9.90
CA LEU A 394 19.44 25.12 9.24
C LEU A 394 19.42 26.58 8.74
N ASP A 395 18.60 27.42 9.37
CA ASP A 395 18.54 28.88 9.16
C ASP A 395 18.34 29.25 7.67
N GLY A 396 17.44 28.55 6.98
CA GLY A 396 17.17 28.75 5.55
C GLY A 396 18.39 28.44 4.66
N PHE A 397 19.18 27.44 5.07
CA PHE A 397 20.39 26.98 4.40
C PHE A 397 21.42 28.09 4.16
N ASN A 398 21.62 28.98 5.14
CA ASN A 398 22.63 30.04 5.11
C ASN A 398 22.57 30.92 3.84
N GLY A 399 21.36 31.20 3.34
CA GLY A 399 21.16 32.05 2.17
C GLY A 399 21.19 31.32 0.83
N LYS A 400 21.30 29.99 0.80
CA LYS A 400 21.13 29.22 -0.45
C LYS A 400 19.64 29.15 -0.86
N PRO A 401 19.31 29.24 -2.16
CA PRO A 401 18.00 28.89 -2.69
C PRO A 401 17.63 27.45 -2.35
N TRP A 402 16.36 27.23 -2.02
CA TRP A 402 15.87 25.88 -1.70
C TRP A 402 14.43 25.64 -2.15
N ILE A 403 14.06 24.36 -2.22
CA ILE A 403 12.74 23.83 -2.59
C ILE A 403 12.14 23.11 -1.39
N TYR A 404 10.91 23.48 -1.03
CA TYR A 404 10.13 22.76 -0.02
C TYR A 404 9.57 21.48 -0.66
N SER A 405 10.11 20.31 -0.33
CA SER A 405 9.72 19.05 -0.98
C SER A 405 9.12 18.02 -0.02
N ILE A 406 8.06 17.35 -0.49
CA ILE A 406 7.37 16.26 0.18
C ILE A 406 7.79 14.93 -0.46
N ILE A 407 8.24 13.96 0.34
CA ILE A 407 8.54 12.61 -0.19
C ILE A 407 7.23 11.84 -0.38
N HIS A 408 6.43 11.76 0.68
CA HIS A 408 5.21 10.97 0.77
C HIS A 408 5.39 9.46 0.55
N ASN A 409 5.99 8.96 -0.53
CA ASN A 409 6.09 7.51 -0.77
C ASN A 409 7.53 7.01 -0.64
N TYR A 410 7.72 5.96 0.16
CA TYR A 410 8.99 5.25 0.34
C TYR A 410 8.86 3.83 -0.25
N GLY A 411 9.89 3.37 -0.97
CA GLY A 411 9.95 2.04 -1.59
C GLY A 411 8.96 1.78 -2.74
N GLY A 412 8.12 2.75 -3.12
CA GLY A 412 6.99 2.49 -4.00
C GLY A 412 5.88 1.68 -3.31
N ASN A 413 5.78 1.73 -1.98
CA ASN A 413 4.86 0.87 -1.22
C ASN A 413 3.40 1.15 -1.58
N SER A 414 2.57 0.09 -1.66
CA SER A 414 1.22 0.14 -2.24
C SER A 414 0.11 0.60 -1.30
N GLN A 415 0.39 0.81 -0.01
CA GLN A 415 -0.67 1.12 0.96
C GLN A 415 -1.28 2.50 0.73
N MET A 416 -2.59 2.63 0.95
CA MET A 416 -3.23 3.93 1.01
C MET A 416 -2.83 4.62 2.30
N ILE A 417 -2.13 5.76 2.18
CA ILE A 417 -1.60 6.52 3.31
C ILE A 417 -1.27 7.96 2.94
N GLY A 418 -1.29 8.86 3.91
CA GLY A 418 -0.76 10.21 3.78
C GLY A 418 -1.23 11.12 4.92
N ASN A 419 -0.82 12.39 4.87
CA ASN A 419 -1.26 13.42 5.81
C ASN A 419 -1.86 14.61 5.05
N LEU A 420 -3.05 14.43 4.48
CA LEU A 420 -3.70 15.46 3.67
C LEU A 420 -3.94 16.78 4.43
N PRO A 421 -4.32 16.80 5.73
CA PRO A 421 -4.43 18.05 6.49
C PRO A 421 -3.12 18.83 6.58
N LEU A 422 -2.00 18.14 6.81
CA LEU A 422 -0.67 18.75 6.82
C LEU A 422 -0.33 19.31 5.43
N TYR A 423 -0.47 18.50 4.38
CA TYR A 423 -0.13 18.91 3.01
C TYR A 423 -0.93 20.14 2.56
N ALA A 424 -2.21 20.23 2.96
CA ALA A 424 -3.09 21.33 2.61
C ALA A 424 -2.73 22.67 3.29
N THR A 425 -1.93 22.65 4.38
CA THR A 425 -1.75 23.84 5.24
C THR A 425 -0.30 24.25 5.43
N ASP A 426 0.64 23.31 5.51
CA ASP A 426 2.00 23.56 6.00
C ASP A 426 2.84 24.43 5.05
N ALA A 427 2.71 24.22 3.74
CA ALA A 427 3.42 25.02 2.74
C ALA A 427 3.04 26.51 2.80
N ALA A 428 1.76 26.82 3.07
CA ALA A 428 1.30 28.20 3.23
C ALA A 428 1.82 28.83 4.54
N ALA A 429 1.95 28.03 5.60
CA ALA A 429 2.59 28.46 6.84
C ALA A 429 4.08 28.76 6.63
N MET A 430 4.80 27.89 5.92
CA MET A 430 6.19 28.10 5.52
C MET A 430 6.35 29.38 4.67
N LEU A 431 5.49 29.58 3.66
CA LEU A 431 5.50 30.80 2.85
C LEU A 431 5.26 32.08 3.67
N SER A 432 4.57 31.98 4.81
CA SER A 432 4.32 33.12 5.69
C SER A 432 5.42 33.33 6.74
N ASN A 433 6.32 32.36 6.92
CA ASN A 433 7.36 32.43 7.94
C ASN A 433 8.49 33.39 7.53
N PRO A 434 8.88 34.37 8.36
CA PRO A 434 9.97 35.30 8.04
C PRO A 434 11.35 34.62 8.00
N LYS A 435 11.52 33.44 8.62
CA LYS A 435 12.79 32.69 8.64
C LYS A 435 12.99 31.77 7.44
N LYS A 436 12.03 31.68 6.52
CA LYS A 436 12.08 30.76 5.36
C LYS A 436 13.27 30.98 4.41
N GLY A 437 13.99 32.10 4.50
CA GLY A 437 15.13 32.37 3.62
C GLY A 437 14.74 32.44 2.14
N LYS A 438 15.60 31.93 1.25
CA LYS A 438 15.42 32.00 -0.21
C LYS A 438 14.61 30.82 -0.77
N ILE A 439 13.40 30.60 -0.24
CA ILE A 439 12.46 29.65 -0.83
C ILE A 439 12.21 30.00 -2.30
N THR A 440 12.42 29.04 -3.19
CA THR A 440 12.34 29.24 -4.65
C THR A 440 11.33 28.31 -5.31
N GLY A 441 11.07 27.15 -4.70
CA GLY A 441 10.21 26.14 -5.30
C GLY A 441 9.42 25.28 -4.31
N PHE A 442 8.49 24.52 -4.86
CA PHE A 442 7.77 23.44 -4.20
C PHE A 442 8.13 22.12 -4.90
N GLY A 443 8.30 21.03 -4.15
CA GLY A 443 8.79 19.76 -4.65
C GLY A 443 7.88 18.60 -4.26
N ILE A 444 7.88 17.58 -5.10
CA ILE A 444 7.18 16.31 -4.87
C ILE A 444 8.17 15.22 -5.27
N SER A 445 8.84 14.64 -4.28
CA SER A 445 9.96 13.72 -4.48
C SER A 445 9.66 12.32 -3.93
N PRO A 446 8.66 11.59 -4.46
CA PRO A 446 8.36 10.24 -4.04
C PRO A 446 9.44 9.27 -4.51
N GLU A 447 9.75 8.27 -3.69
CA GLU A 447 10.61 7.16 -4.10
C GLU A 447 9.92 6.25 -5.13
N GLY A 448 8.59 6.15 -5.08
CA GLY A 448 7.81 5.44 -6.09
C GLY A 448 6.41 6.03 -6.26
N ILE A 449 5.87 5.88 -7.48
CA ILE A 449 4.63 6.54 -7.92
C ILE A 449 3.54 5.50 -8.26
N GLN A 450 2.46 5.92 -8.93
CA GLN A 450 1.34 5.05 -9.32
C GLN A 450 0.57 4.46 -8.13
N ASN A 451 0.48 5.23 -7.05
CA ASN A 451 -0.31 4.96 -5.85
C ASN A 451 -0.82 6.28 -5.24
N ASN A 452 -1.79 6.25 -4.32
CA ASN A 452 -2.23 7.43 -3.54
C ASN A 452 -2.48 8.70 -4.38
N GLU A 453 -3.16 8.58 -5.51
CA GLU A 453 -3.34 9.69 -6.47
C GLU A 453 -3.92 10.97 -5.84
N VAL A 454 -4.76 10.82 -4.80
CA VAL A 454 -5.31 11.94 -4.03
C VAL A 454 -4.22 12.83 -3.41
N VAL A 455 -3.11 12.25 -2.97
CA VAL A 455 -1.99 13.00 -2.40
C VAL A 455 -1.32 13.84 -3.47
N TYR A 456 -1.06 13.26 -4.65
CA TYR A 456 -0.37 13.96 -5.74
C TYR A 456 -1.24 15.03 -6.40
N GLU A 457 -2.54 14.80 -6.53
CA GLU A 457 -3.49 15.85 -6.95
C GLU A 457 -3.53 17.01 -5.94
N LEU A 458 -3.50 16.72 -4.62
CA LEU A 458 -3.45 17.77 -3.60
C LEU A 458 -2.13 18.54 -3.64
N LEU A 459 -0.98 17.86 -3.66
CA LEU A 459 0.34 18.50 -3.63
C LEU A 459 0.58 19.38 -4.86
N THR A 460 0.10 18.94 -6.03
CA THR A 460 0.17 19.76 -7.24
C THR A 460 -0.73 20.98 -7.13
N ASP A 461 -1.92 20.90 -6.54
CA ASP A 461 -2.77 22.06 -6.25
C ASP A 461 -2.15 23.02 -5.22
N VAL A 462 -1.48 22.49 -4.19
CA VAL A 462 -0.71 23.28 -3.20
C VAL A 462 0.38 24.09 -3.88
N SER A 463 1.03 23.56 -4.92
CA SER A 463 2.04 24.28 -5.70
C SER A 463 1.50 25.48 -6.49
N TRP A 464 0.17 25.66 -6.55
CA TRP A 464 -0.51 26.81 -7.16
C TRP A 464 -1.26 27.69 -6.15
N SER A 465 -1.04 27.48 -4.85
CA SER A 465 -1.71 28.23 -3.78
C SER A 465 -0.72 28.86 -2.79
N SER A 466 -0.88 30.15 -2.52
CA SER A 466 -0.19 30.83 -1.41
C SER A 466 -0.98 30.80 -0.09
N LYS A 467 -2.13 30.11 -0.08
CA LYS A 467 -3.06 30.05 1.05
C LYS A 467 -3.33 28.59 1.43
N PRO A 468 -3.69 28.32 2.70
CA PRO A 468 -4.17 27.00 3.09
C PRO A 468 -5.36 26.56 2.24
N ILE A 469 -5.41 25.27 1.88
CA ILE A 469 -6.53 24.64 1.17
C ILE A 469 -7.51 24.07 2.21
N ASP A 470 -8.80 24.35 2.04
CA ASP A 470 -9.84 23.65 2.81
C ASP A 470 -9.93 22.20 2.33
N ILE A 471 -9.33 21.29 3.11
CA ILE A 471 -9.20 19.90 2.70
C ILE A 471 -10.55 19.18 2.56
N LYS A 472 -11.57 19.54 3.34
CA LYS A 472 -12.89 18.89 3.24
C LYS A 472 -13.61 19.34 1.97
N LEU A 473 -13.59 20.64 1.68
CA LEU A 473 -14.14 21.16 0.43
C LEU A 473 -13.38 20.61 -0.79
N TRP A 474 -12.05 20.56 -0.71
CA TRP A 474 -11.21 20.00 -1.76
C TRP A 474 -11.53 18.53 -2.00
N LEU A 475 -11.68 17.71 -0.96
CA LEU A 475 -12.04 16.28 -1.09
C LEU A 475 -13.44 16.07 -1.68
N LYS A 476 -14.41 16.92 -1.34
CA LYS A 476 -15.74 16.89 -1.97
C LYS A 476 -15.63 17.08 -3.48
N ASN A 477 -14.84 18.05 -3.92
CA ASN A 477 -14.60 18.30 -5.34
C ASN A 477 -13.79 17.18 -5.98
N TYR A 478 -12.73 16.71 -5.33
CA TYR A 478 -11.90 15.59 -5.80
C TYR A 478 -12.74 14.34 -6.07
N ALA A 479 -13.60 13.93 -5.12
CA ALA A 479 -14.47 12.76 -5.28
C ALA A 479 -15.42 12.91 -6.49
N LYS A 480 -16.04 14.08 -6.63
CA LYS A 480 -16.91 14.39 -7.78
C LYS A 480 -16.16 14.34 -9.11
N GLN A 481 -14.96 14.92 -9.17
CA GLN A 481 -14.13 14.96 -10.37
C GLN A 481 -13.58 13.57 -10.74
N ARG A 482 -13.25 12.76 -9.73
CA ARG A 482 -12.75 11.39 -9.90
C ARG A 482 -13.84 10.45 -10.42
N TYR A 483 -15.04 10.57 -9.87
CA TYR A 483 -16.13 9.63 -10.13
C TYR A 483 -17.12 10.11 -11.20
N GLY A 484 -17.14 11.40 -11.50
CA GLY A 484 -18.02 12.04 -12.48
C GLY A 484 -19.45 12.28 -11.97
N ILE A 485 -19.78 11.82 -10.76
CA ILE A 485 -21.11 11.94 -10.16
C ILE A 485 -20.93 12.44 -8.73
N GLU A 486 -21.70 13.45 -8.35
CA GLU A 486 -21.77 13.94 -6.99
C GLU A 486 -22.57 12.98 -6.11
N ASN A 487 -22.00 12.54 -4.99
CA ASN A 487 -22.63 11.59 -4.08
C ASN A 487 -22.18 11.88 -2.65
N GLU A 488 -23.13 12.23 -1.79
CA GLU A 488 -22.85 12.63 -0.41
C GLU A 488 -22.29 11.47 0.44
N ASN A 489 -22.72 10.23 0.19
CA ASN A 489 -22.20 9.06 0.92
C ASN A 489 -20.73 8.77 0.57
N LEU A 490 -20.32 8.98 -0.68
CA LEU A 490 -18.92 8.87 -1.07
C LEU A 490 -18.09 10.04 -0.52
N PHE A 491 -18.64 11.24 -0.45
CA PHE A 491 -17.96 12.34 0.25
C PHE A 491 -17.76 12.04 1.74
N LEU A 492 -18.77 11.50 2.43
CA LEU A 492 -18.64 11.04 3.80
C LEU A 492 -17.60 9.92 3.92
N ALA A 493 -17.54 8.99 2.96
CA ALA A 493 -16.51 7.95 2.93
C ALA A 493 -15.11 8.55 2.82
N TRP A 494 -14.88 9.51 1.91
CA TRP A 494 -13.62 10.25 1.79
C TRP A 494 -13.28 11.05 3.05
N THR A 495 -14.29 11.56 3.76
CA THR A 495 -14.10 12.21 5.07
C THR A 495 -13.63 11.20 6.12
N SER A 496 -14.18 9.98 6.13
CA SER A 496 -13.71 8.93 7.02
C SER A 496 -12.30 8.42 6.64
N LEU A 497 -11.93 8.44 5.35
CA LEU A 497 -10.54 8.20 4.92
C LEU A 497 -9.59 9.31 5.39
N LEU A 498 -10.03 10.58 5.32
CA LEU A 498 -9.29 11.73 5.86
C LEU A 498 -9.03 11.57 7.36
N GLU A 499 -10.03 11.11 8.11
CA GLU A 499 -9.93 10.86 9.57
C GLU A 499 -9.12 9.59 9.92
N SER A 500 -8.71 8.81 8.91
CA SER A 500 -7.94 7.58 9.08
C SER A 500 -6.64 7.56 8.30
N VAL A 501 -6.56 6.78 7.22
CA VAL A 501 -5.34 6.53 6.45
C VAL A 501 -4.70 7.81 5.88
N TYR A 502 -5.48 8.87 5.69
CA TYR A 502 -5.02 10.16 5.18
C TYR A 502 -4.76 11.23 6.25
N SER A 503 -4.61 10.80 7.51
CA SER A 503 -4.12 11.62 8.64
C SER A 503 -2.90 11.02 9.35
N VAL A 504 -2.19 10.10 8.69
CA VAL A 504 -1.07 9.37 9.30
C VAL A 504 0.23 10.15 9.09
N PRO A 505 1.04 10.40 10.15
CA PRO A 505 2.24 11.22 10.05
C PRO A 505 3.43 10.53 9.39
N THR A 506 3.42 9.19 9.29
CA THR A 506 4.43 8.40 8.58
C THR A 506 3.81 7.77 7.35
N ALA A 507 4.59 7.65 6.28
CA ALA A 507 4.17 6.97 5.07
C ALA A 507 4.93 5.66 4.82
N PHE A 508 5.79 5.25 5.74
CA PHE A 508 6.46 3.97 5.70
C PHE A 508 5.72 2.96 6.57
N ILE A 509 4.82 2.19 5.94
CA ILE A 509 4.06 1.13 6.61
C ILE A 509 4.18 -0.19 5.83
N ARG A 510 4.42 -1.28 6.56
CA ARG A 510 4.48 -2.66 6.04
C ARG A 510 3.56 -3.56 6.86
N ASN A 511 2.77 -4.40 6.20
CA ASN A 511 1.97 -5.40 6.91
C ASN A 511 2.81 -6.64 7.27
N ALA A 512 2.43 -7.34 8.34
CA ALA A 512 3.08 -8.58 8.75
C ALA A 512 3.03 -9.64 7.65
N TYR A 513 1.91 -9.76 6.92
CA TYR A 513 1.82 -10.73 5.82
C TYR A 513 2.84 -10.49 4.69
N GLN A 514 3.32 -9.25 4.52
CA GLN A 514 4.33 -8.92 3.51
C GLN A 514 5.73 -9.27 4.03
N GLN A 515 5.98 -9.06 5.31
CA GLN A 515 7.28 -9.26 5.94
C GLN A 515 7.69 -10.74 6.00
N ARG A 516 8.97 -10.97 6.25
CA ARG A 516 9.48 -12.31 6.53
C ARG A 516 8.82 -12.88 7.80
N PRO A 517 8.29 -14.11 7.77
CA PRO A 517 7.66 -14.72 8.94
C PRO A 517 8.58 -14.77 10.15
N SER A 518 8.04 -14.47 11.32
CA SER A 518 8.73 -14.54 12.60
C SER A 518 7.72 -14.85 13.72
N ALA A 519 8.22 -15.21 14.90
CA ALA A 519 7.38 -15.40 16.09
C ALA A 519 6.82 -14.07 16.65
N ASN A 520 7.36 -12.92 16.22
CA ASN A 520 6.91 -11.60 16.65
C ASN A 520 6.79 -10.70 15.42
N PRO A 521 5.83 -10.95 14.54
CA PRO A 521 5.71 -10.17 13.32
C PRO A 521 5.24 -8.75 13.63
N GLU A 522 5.85 -7.76 12.98
CA GLU A 522 5.45 -6.37 13.14
C GLU A 522 4.14 -6.12 12.38
N THR A 523 3.06 -5.92 13.11
CA THR A 523 1.77 -5.51 12.54
C THR A 523 1.62 -4.00 12.62
N ASN A 524 1.55 -3.35 11.47
CA ASN A 524 1.20 -1.94 11.42
C ASN A 524 -0.30 -1.81 11.18
N MET A 525 -1.07 -1.90 12.28
CA MET A 525 -2.52 -1.83 12.23
C MET A 525 -2.99 -0.38 12.04
N ILE A 526 -3.64 -0.09 10.92
CA ILE A 526 -4.63 0.99 10.84
C ILE A 526 -6.02 0.31 10.91
N ASP A 527 -6.28 -0.47 11.96
CA ASP A 527 -7.67 -0.80 12.28
C ASP A 527 -8.26 0.46 12.94
N GLN A 528 -8.99 1.22 12.14
CA GLN A 528 -9.67 2.43 12.58
C GLN A 528 -11.14 2.32 12.20
N PRO A 529 -12.08 2.54 13.13
CA PRO A 529 -13.51 2.54 12.83
C PRO A 529 -13.90 3.44 11.65
N ALA A 530 -13.18 4.56 11.46
CA ALA A 530 -13.37 5.45 10.32
C ALA A 530 -12.95 4.81 8.98
N PHE A 531 -11.84 4.05 8.95
CA PHE A 531 -11.43 3.33 7.74
C PHE A 531 -12.45 2.24 7.38
N ASP A 532 -12.91 1.47 8.35
CA ASP A 532 -13.94 0.44 8.17
C ASP A 532 -15.26 1.04 7.66
N GLN A 533 -15.67 2.17 8.24
CA GLN A 533 -16.82 2.93 7.78
C GLN A 533 -16.66 3.40 6.33
N ALA A 534 -15.47 3.86 5.94
CA ALA A 534 -15.19 4.26 4.57
C ALA A 534 -15.34 3.06 3.61
N VAL A 535 -14.71 1.92 3.92
CA VAL A 535 -14.77 0.70 3.10
C VAL A 535 -16.22 0.23 2.94
N ALA A 536 -16.98 0.19 4.03
CA ALA A 536 -18.40 -0.15 4.02
C ALA A 536 -19.22 0.82 3.15
N SER A 537 -18.97 2.13 3.27
CA SER A 537 -19.66 3.14 2.47
C SER A 537 -19.36 3.00 0.98
N PHE A 538 -18.11 2.76 0.59
CA PHE A 538 -17.73 2.48 -0.80
C PHE A 538 -18.48 1.25 -1.34
N LEU A 539 -18.50 0.14 -0.61
CA LEU A 539 -19.18 -1.09 -1.02
C LEU A 539 -20.70 -0.93 -1.15
N ASN A 540 -21.32 -0.22 -0.20
CA ASN A 540 -22.77 0.00 -0.19
C ASN A 540 -23.25 0.94 -1.29
N ASN A 541 -22.38 1.83 -1.77
CA ASN A 541 -22.70 2.83 -2.78
C ASN A 541 -22.06 2.54 -4.15
N ALA A 542 -21.44 1.37 -4.35
CA ALA A 542 -20.60 1.09 -5.52
C ALA A 542 -21.34 0.96 -6.85
N GLU A 543 -22.59 0.49 -6.87
CA GLU A 543 -23.28 0.07 -8.09
C GLU A 543 -23.27 1.12 -9.22
N PRO A 544 -23.58 2.42 -8.97
CA PRO A 544 -23.56 3.45 -10.01
C PRO A 544 -22.16 3.75 -10.58
N PHE A 545 -21.11 3.35 -9.87
CA PHE A 545 -19.72 3.71 -10.16
C PHE A 545 -18.90 2.56 -10.73
N MET A 546 -19.44 1.35 -10.83
CA MET A 546 -18.73 0.19 -11.39
C MET A 546 -18.40 0.33 -12.89
N GLY A 547 -18.91 1.35 -13.58
CA GLY A 547 -18.46 1.73 -14.92
C GLY A 547 -17.19 2.61 -14.94
N ASN A 548 -16.82 3.19 -13.80
CA ASN A 548 -15.69 4.12 -13.67
C ASN A 548 -14.43 3.36 -13.19
N LEU A 549 -13.37 3.38 -14.00
CA LEU A 549 -12.12 2.68 -13.69
C LEU A 549 -11.47 3.20 -12.39
N ARG A 550 -11.46 4.52 -12.16
CA ARG A 550 -10.87 5.14 -10.95
C ARG A 550 -11.60 4.69 -9.70
N PHE A 551 -12.93 4.55 -9.76
CA PHE A 551 -13.69 3.98 -8.65
C PHE A 551 -13.32 2.51 -8.37
N LYS A 552 -13.11 1.70 -9.41
CA LYS A 552 -12.63 0.31 -9.24
C LYS A 552 -11.25 0.27 -8.59
N HIS A 553 -10.32 1.15 -8.97
CA HIS A 553 -9.00 1.24 -8.34
C HIS A 553 -9.13 1.51 -6.84
N ASP A 554 -9.90 2.54 -6.46
CA ASP A 554 -10.08 2.89 -5.06
C ASP A 554 -10.76 1.76 -4.29
N LEU A 555 -11.82 1.16 -4.85
CA LEU A 555 -12.54 0.05 -4.23
C LEU A 555 -11.61 -1.16 -3.98
N VAL A 556 -10.79 -1.52 -4.96
CA VAL A 556 -9.84 -2.64 -4.83
C VAL A 556 -8.81 -2.35 -3.74
N GLN A 557 -8.20 -1.16 -3.75
CA GLN A 557 -7.20 -0.79 -2.74
C GLN A 557 -7.79 -0.78 -1.33
N LEU A 558 -8.98 -0.18 -1.16
CA LEU A 558 -9.67 -0.11 0.13
C LEU A 558 -10.00 -1.49 0.69
N VAL A 559 -10.59 -2.37 -0.12
CA VAL A 559 -11.02 -3.70 0.34
C VAL A 559 -9.81 -4.61 0.59
N VAL A 560 -8.75 -4.51 -0.22
CA VAL A 560 -7.53 -5.29 -0.04
C VAL A 560 -6.76 -4.82 1.19
N GLN A 561 -6.65 -3.50 1.43
CA GLN A 561 -6.04 -2.98 2.65
C GLN A 561 -6.87 -3.37 3.89
N TYR A 562 -8.20 -3.36 3.78
CA TYR A 562 -9.09 -3.88 4.83
C TYR A 562 -8.82 -5.35 5.15
N ALA A 563 -8.79 -6.21 4.13
CA ALA A 563 -8.49 -7.62 4.32
C ALA A 563 -7.06 -7.84 4.84
N GLY A 564 -6.09 -7.07 4.36
CA GLY A 564 -4.69 -7.18 4.73
C GLY A 564 -4.44 -6.93 6.21
N TYR A 565 -5.09 -5.94 6.80
CA TYR A 565 -4.94 -5.73 8.24
C TYR A 565 -5.64 -6.83 9.06
N LYS A 566 -6.75 -7.42 8.58
CA LYS A 566 -7.36 -8.61 9.22
C LYS A 566 -6.46 -9.85 9.10
N VAL A 567 -5.70 -9.99 8.01
CA VAL A 567 -4.68 -11.04 7.85
C VAL A 567 -3.58 -10.89 8.91
N ASP A 568 -3.06 -9.68 9.11
CA ASP A 568 -2.06 -9.40 10.16
C ASP A 568 -2.55 -9.83 11.55
N MET A 569 -3.81 -9.53 11.87
CA MET A 569 -4.45 -9.94 13.13
C MET A 569 -4.54 -11.48 13.26
N LEU A 570 -4.92 -12.17 12.19
CA LEU A 570 -5.00 -13.63 12.16
C LEU A 570 -3.63 -14.30 12.30
N ILE A 571 -2.59 -13.74 11.67
CA ILE A 571 -1.21 -14.21 11.82
C ILE A 571 -0.80 -14.16 13.30
N ASN A 572 -1.00 -13.02 13.97
CA ASN A 572 -0.70 -12.88 15.40
C ASN A 572 -1.48 -13.89 16.25
N ARG A 573 -2.78 -14.08 15.98
CA ARG A 573 -3.60 -15.03 16.71
C ARG A 573 -3.13 -16.47 16.52
N ALA A 574 -2.74 -16.84 15.30
CA ALA A 574 -2.23 -18.18 15.01
C ALA A 574 -0.95 -18.48 15.78
N ILE A 575 -0.04 -17.51 15.86
CA ILE A 575 1.21 -17.63 16.62
C ILE A 575 0.92 -17.77 18.12
N GLN A 576 0.05 -16.90 18.68
CA GLN A 576 -0.33 -16.98 20.10
C GLN A 576 -0.96 -18.33 20.47
N LEU A 577 -1.84 -18.86 19.62
CA LEU A 577 -2.45 -20.18 19.83
C LEU A 577 -1.38 -21.28 19.86
N HIS A 578 -0.39 -21.22 18.98
CA HIS A 578 0.71 -22.16 18.99
C HIS A 578 1.55 -22.06 20.27
N GLU A 579 1.88 -20.85 20.72
CA GLU A 579 2.61 -20.62 21.98
C GLU A 579 1.84 -21.13 23.21
N GLN A 580 0.50 -21.12 23.16
CA GLN A 580 -0.38 -21.68 24.18
C GLN A 580 -0.50 -23.22 24.13
N GLY A 581 0.09 -23.87 23.13
CA GLY A 581 -0.02 -25.31 22.88
C GLY A 581 -1.25 -25.73 22.05
N ASN A 582 -2.08 -24.77 21.61
CA ASN A 582 -3.29 -25.01 20.80
C ASN A 582 -2.94 -25.15 19.31
N ASN A 583 -2.11 -26.15 18.98
CA ASN A 583 -1.55 -26.32 17.64
C ASN A 583 -2.60 -26.55 16.54
N THR A 584 -3.66 -27.31 16.84
CA THR A 584 -4.74 -27.55 15.87
C THR A 584 -5.47 -26.26 15.51
N GLU A 585 -5.81 -25.44 16.51
CA GLU A 585 -6.48 -24.16 16.30
C GLU A 585 -5.57 -23.18 15.55
N SER A 586 -4.27 -23.14 15.89
CA SER A 586 -3.28 -22.34 15.17
C SER A 586 -3.28 -22.66 13.66
N GLN A 587 -3.28 -23.94 13.30
CA GLN A 587 -3.32 -24.35 11.88
C GLN A 587 -4.63 -23.97 11.18
N VAL A 588 -5.77 -24.07 11.87
CA VAL A 588 -7.06 -23.60 11.34
C VAL A 588 -7.00 -22.09 11.06
N ILE A 589 -6.36 -21.30 11.92
CA ILE A 589 -6.18 -19.86 11.68
C ILE A 589 -5.23 -19.58 10.51
N PHE A 590 -4.14 -20.35 10.36
CA PHE A 590 -3.26 -20.21 9.18
C PHE A 590 -3.96 -20.55 7.86
N GLU A 591 -4.89 -21.52 7.83
CA GLU A 591 -5.69 -21.77 6.63
C GLU A 591 -6.65 -20.61 6.31
N LYS A 592 -7.14 -19.87 7.32
CA LYS A 592 -7.91 -18.62 7.10
C LYS A 592 -7.03 -17.49 6.56
N VAL A 593 -5.80 -17.35 7.05
CA VAL A 593 -4.79 -16.43 6.49
C VAL A 593 -4.60 -16.71 5.01
N LYS A 594 -4.43 -17.99 4.66
CA LYS A 594 -4.30 -18.44 3.27
C LYS A 594 -5.53 -18.13 2.43
N GLU A 595 -6.74 -18.40 2.91
CA GLU A 595 -7.98 -18.06 2.21
C GLU A 595 -8.04 -16.55 1.88
N LEU A 596 -7.84 -15.69 2.87
CA LEU A 596 -7.88 -14.24 2.69
C LEU A 596 -6.79 -13.73 1.74
N MET A 597 -5.55 -14.20 1.87
CA MET A 597 -4.46 -13.78 0.99
C MET A 597 -4.69 -14.19 -0.46
N ILE A 598 -5.28 -15.37 -0.72
CA ILE A 598 -5.70 -15.78 -2.07
C ILE A 598 -6.82 -14.89 -2.59
N MET A 599 -7.76 -14.48 -1.73
CA MET A 599 -8.81 -13.55 -2.14
C MET A 599 -8.29 -12.14 -2.43
N MET A 600 -7.32 -11.66 -1.65
CA MET A 600 -6.60 -10.40 -1.92
C MET A 600 -5.85 -10.46 -3.25
N ASP A 601 -5.20 -11.58 -3.57
CA ASP A 601 -4.55 -11.81 -4.86
C ASP A 601 -5.57 -11.74 -6.01
N GLY A 602 -6.74 -12.36 -5.86
CA GLY A 602 -7.82 -12.29 -6.85
C GLY A 602 -8.37 -10.86 -7.07
N MET A 603 -8.50 -10.07 -5.99
CA MET A 603 -8.92 -8.67 -6.08
C MET A 603 -7.90 -7.82 -6.85
N THR A 604 -6.63 -7.87 -6.45
CA THR A 604 -5.55 -7.11 -7.11
C THR A 604 -5.32 -7.57 -8.55
N TYR A 605 -5.57 -8.85 -8.86
CA TYR A 605 -5.53 -9.37 -10.23
C TYR A 605 -6.56 -8.67 -11.14
N SER A 606 -7.61 -8.04 -10.62
CA SER A 606 -8.59 -7.34 -11.46
C SER A 606 -8.04 -6.07 -12.15
N LEU A 607 -6.89 -5.54 -11.70
CA LEU A 607 -6.29 -4.31 -12.19
C LEU A 607 -4.85 -4.56 -12.69
N PRO A 608 -4.51 -4.26 -13.96
CA PRO A 608 -3.19 -4.54 -14.51
C PRO A 608 -2.01 -3.91 -13.74
N ASP A 609 -2.16 -2.67 -13.29
CA ASP A 609 -1.16 -1.93 -12.53
C ASP A 609 -0.96 -2.44 -11.08
N GLN A 610 -1.75 -3.44 -10.66
CA GLN A 610 -1.62 -4.13 -9.38
C GLN A 610 -1.17 -5.59 -9.54
N ARG A 611 -0.48 -5.92 -10.64
CA ARG A 611 0.04 -7.26 -10.92
C ARG A 611 1.55 -7.27 -11.01
N LEU A 612 2.18 -8.24 -10.35
CA LEU A 612 3.60 -8.53 -10.56
C LEU A 612 3.87 -8.94 -12.01
N GLU A 613 2.92 -9.60 -12.67
CA GLU A 613 2.99 -9.95 -14.10
C GLU A 613 3.28 -8.72 -14.97
N THR A 614 2.57 -7.60 -14.75
CA THR A 614 2.77 -6.37 -15.52
C THR A 614 4.15 -5.75 -15.29
N TRP A 615 4.64 -5.79 -14.04
CA TRP A 615 6.01 -5.35 -13.70
C TRP A 615 7.08 -6.21 -14.39
N ILE A 616 6.91 -7.54 -14.35
CA ILE A 616 7.80 -8.49 -15.02
C ILE A 616 7.75 -8.31 -16.53
N ASP A 617 6.58 -8.14 -17.13
CA ASP A 617 6.43 -7.93 -18.56
C ASP A 617 7.15 -6.67 -19.04
N HIS A 618 7.12 -5.60 -18.25
CA HIS A 618 7.91 -4.40 -18.53
C HIS A 618 9.40 -4.71 -18.49
N ALA A 619 9.88 -5.42 -17.47
CA ALA A 619 11.29 -5.79 -17.33
C ALA A 619 11.75 -6.69 -18.50
N ARG A 620 11.00 -7.76 -18.82
CA ARG A 620 11.33 -8.71 -19.89
C ARG A 620 11.39 -8.04 -21.27
N LYS A 621 10.58 -7.00 -21.54
CA LYS A 621 10.61 -6.22 -22.80
C LYS A 621 11.92 -5.44 -23.02
N TRP A 622 12.82 -5.38 -22.04
CA TRP A 622 14.17 -4.86 -22.25
C TRP A 622 15.13 -5.91 -22.82
N GLY A 623 14.85 -7.19 -22.60
CA GLY A 623 15.66 -8.30 -23.11
C GLY A 623 15.57 -8.44 -24.64
N LYS A 624 16.72 -8.68 -25.29
CA LYS A 624 16.81 -9.07 -26.70
C LYS A 624 16.96 -10.57 -26.87
N THR A 625 17.38 -11.28 -25.82
CA THR A 625 17.42 -12.74 -25.76
C THR A 625 16.59 -13.27 -24.60
N LYS A 626 16.39 -14.58 -24.55
CA LYS A 626 15.70 -15.23 -23.44
C LYS A 626 16.46 -15.03 -22.12
N GLU A 627 17.78 -15.21 -22.15
CA GLU A 627 18.67 -15.08 -20.99
C GLU A 627 18.62 -13.67 -20.42
N GLU A 628 18.63 -12.66 -21.29
CA GLU A 628 18.53 -11.26 -20.89
C GLU A 628 17.14 -10.92 -20.33
N SER A 629 16.09 -11.47 -20.92
CA SER A 629 14.71 -11.32 -20.40
C SER A 629 14.57 -11.95 -19.01
N ASP A 630 15.14 -13.14 -18.82
CA ASP A 630 15.14 -13.83 -17.52
C ASP A 630 15.97 -13.08 -16.48
N TYR A 631 17.09 -12.46 -16.89
CA TYR A 631 17.88 -11.56 -16.02
C TYR A 631 17.07 -10.35 -15.55
N PHE A 632 16.39 -9.64 -16.46
CA PHE A 632 15.58 -8.48 -16.07
C PHE A 632 14.39 -8.86 -15.20
N GLU A 633 13.79 -10.03 -15.43
CA GLU A 633 12.76 -10.54 -14.53
C GLU A 633 13.30 -10.80 -13.12
N ALA A 634 14.47 -11.43 -12.99
CA ALA A 634 15.10 -11.65 -11.69
C ALA A 634 15.47 -10.33 -10.99
N ASP A 635 15.97 -9.33 -11.73
CA ASP A 635 16.23 -7.97 -11.24
C ASP A 635 14.95 -7.31 -10.70
N ALA A 636 13.87 -7.38 -11.48
CA ALA A 636 12.55 -6.85 -11.13
C ALA A 636 11.95 -7.52 -9.90
N LYS A 637 12.02 -8.86 -9.80
CA LYS A 637 11.57 -9.64 -8.65
C LYS A 637 12.37 -9.33 -7.40
N ARG A 638 13.71 -9.25 -7.52
CA ARG A 638 14.60 -8.97 -6.38
C ARG A 638 14.29 -7.63 -5.74
N GLN A 639 14.10 -6.58 -6.53
CA GLN A 639 13.85 -5.23 -6.02
C GLN A 639 12.63 -5.16 -5.09
N VAL A 640 11.50 -5.75 -5.48
CA VAL A 640 10.23 -5.68 -4.74
C VAL A 640 10.11 -6.73 -3.62
N THR A 641 11.18 -7.50 -3.39
CA THR A 641 11.24 -8.57 -2.39
C THR A 641 12.45 -8.39 -1.46
N VAL A 642 13.51 -9.19 -1.63
CA VAL A 642 14.67 -9.21 -0.73
C VAL A 642 15.58 -8.00 -0.87
N TRP A 643 15.47 -7.28 -2.00
CA TRP A 643 16.30 -6.15 -2.42
C TRP A 643 17.78 -6.50 -2.55
N GLY A 644 18.46 -6.73 -1.43
CA GLY A 644 19.85 -7.14 -1.32
C GLY A 644 19.97 -8.55 -0.77
N ASN A 645 20.61 -8.67 0.39
CA ASN A 645 20.69 -9.94 1.13
C ASN A 645 19.36 -10.24 1.82
N SER A 646 18.88 -11.48 1.66
CA SER A 646 17.67 -11.99 2.31
C SER A 646 17.77 -11.88 3.84
N GLY A 647 16.70 -11.39 4.49
CA GLY A 647 16.61 -11.26 5.94
C GLY A 647 17.33 -10.03 6.52
N THR A 648 17.72 -9.07 5.67
CA THR A 648 18.24 -7.77 6.11
C THR A 648 17.13 -6.74 6.21
N TRP A 649 17.42 -5.55 6.76
CA TRP A 649 16.40 -4.50 6.92
C TRP A 649 15.81 -4.00 5.59
N LEU A 650 16.54 -4.16 4.48
CA LEU A 650 16.07 -3.85 3.13
C LEU A 650 15.14 -4.91 2.55
N SER A 651 15.07 -6.10 3.15
CA SER A 651 14.05 -7.08 2.77
C SER A 651 12.67 -6.45 2.98
N GLU A 652 11.84 -6.53 1.94
CA GLU A 652 10.52 -5.90 1.87
C GLU A 652 10.51 -4.38 2.02
N TYR A 653 11.64 -3.68 1.84
CA TYR A 653 11.63 -2.22 1.85
C TYR A 653 10.71 -1.65 0.76
N ALA A 654 10.77 -2.26 -0.43
CA ALA A 654 9.96 -1.91 -1.58
C ALA A 654 8.80 -2.89 -1.82
N CYS A 655 8.19 -3.37 -0.73
CA CYS A 655 7.08 -4.31 -0.81
C CYS A 655 5.90 -3.73 -1.59
N LYS A 656 5.09 -4.62 -2.16
CA LYS A 656 3.88 -4.25 -2.91
C LYS A 656 2.71 -5.09 -2.44
N VAL A 657 1.51 -4.65 -2.76
CA VAL A 657 0.30 -5.46 -2.62
C VAL A 657 -0.21 -5.78 -4.01
N TRP A 658 0.50 -6.69 -4.69
CA TRP A 658 0.22 -7.08 -6.06
C TRP A 658 -0.18 -8.55 -6.15
N SER A 659 -1.06 -8.86 -7.11
CA SER A 659 -1.29 -10.24 -7.51
C SER A 659 0.01 -10.85 -8.03
N GLY A 660 0.23 -12.13 -7.74
CA GLY A 660 1.48 -12.81 -7.97
C GLY A 660 2.43 -12.69 -6.77
N LEU A 661 2.68 -11.48 -6.24
CA LEU A 661 3.47 -11.34 -5.01
C LEU A 661 2.74 -11.94 -3.80
N LEU A 662 1.44 -11.66 -3.64
CA LEU A 662 0.62 -12.22 -2.57
C LEU A 662 0.62 -13.75 -2.61
N ARG A 663 0.25 -14.32 -3.76
CA ARG A 663 0.10 -15.78 -3.93
C ARG A 663 1.41 -16.55 -4.03
N ASP A 664 2.40 -16.03 -4.78
CA ASP A 664 3.60 -16.81 -5.13
C ASP A 664 4.81 -16.49 -4.25
N TYR A 665 4.81 -15.35 -3.53
CA TYR A 665 5.93 -14.96 -2.67
C TYR A 665 5.55 -14.87 -1.19
N TYR A 666 4.62 -13.99 -0.81
CA TYR A 666 4.29 -13.72 0.60
C TYR A 666 3.60 -14.92 1.28
N LEU A 667 2.51 -15.42 0.70
CA LEU A 667 1.75 -16.53 1.27
C LEU A 667 2.60 -17.81 1.45
N PRO A 668 3.39 -18.27 0.46
CA PRO A 668 4.19 -19.48 0.63
C PRO A 668 5.22 -19.39 1.77
N ARG A 669 5.78 -18.21 2.07
CA ARG A 669 6.67 -18.03 3.23
C ARG A 669 5.94 -18.27 4.52
N TRP A 670 4.78 -17.64 4.69
CA TRP A 670 3.93 -17.84 5.88
C TRP A 670 3.46 -19.28 6.04
N MET A 671 3.11 -19.97 4.94
CA MET A 671 2.72 -21.40 5.00
C MET A 671 3.88 -22.33 5.34
N LYS A 672 5.11 -22.00 4.89
CA LYS A 672 6.32 -22.72 5.30
C LYS A 672 6.60 -22.54 6.79
N TYR A 673 6.46 -21.32 7.30
CA TYR A 673 6.58 -21.02 8.71
C TYR A 673 5.51 -21.73 9.56
N ALA A 674 4.23 -21.64 9.17
CA ALA A 674 3.15 -22.38 9.83
C ALA A 674 3.42 -23.89 9.89
N SER A 675 4.02 -24.46 8.84
CA SER A 675 4.41 -25.87 8.80
C SER A 675 5.59 -26.20 9.70
N SER A 676 6.51 -25.25 9.96
CA SER A 676 7.64 -25.45 10.86
C SER A 676 7.27 -25.29 12.32
N LEU A 677 6.19 -24.60 12.68
CA LEU A 677 5.73 -24.57 14.07
C LEU A 677 5.46 -25.97 14.64
N ASN A 678 5.07 -26.93 13.78
CA ASN A 678 4.82 -28.33 14.18
C ASN A 678 6.01 -29.28 13.94
N LYS A 679 7.16 -28.77 13.47
CA LYS A 679 8.33 -29.57 13.11
C LYS A 679 9.59 -28.92 13.67
N GLU A 680 10.54 -29.66 14.22
CA GLU A 680 11.78 -29.08 14.78
C GLU A 680 12.76 -28.47 13.73
N ASN A 681 12.31 -28.20 12.49
CA ASN A 681 13.16 -27.65 11.43
C ASN A 681 12.55 -26.37 10.83
N ASP A 682 13.27 -25.26 10.97
CA ASP A 682 12.96 -24.01 10.29
C ASP A 682 13.20 -24.13 8.77
N PRO A 683 12.34 -23.53 7.94
CA PRO A 683 12.54 -23.51 6.50
C PRO A 683 13.73 -22.61 6.14
N ASP A 684 14.62 -23.08 5.26
CA ASP A 684 15.64 -22.22 4.64
C ASP A 684 14.98 -21.25 3.65
N LEU A 685 14.48 -20.14 4.20
CA LEU A 685 13.84 -19.09 3.41
C LEU A 685 14.86 -18.35 2.54
N ASN A 686 16.14 -18.29 2.90
CA ASN A 686 17.15 -17.62 2.08
C ASN A 686 17.29 -18.34 0.74
N GLN A 687 17.48 -19.66 0.78
CA GLN A 687 17.59 -20.48 -0.43
C GLN A 687 16.28 -20.46 -1.24
N TRP A 688 15.12 -20.53 -0.55
CA TRP A 688 13.84 -20.54 -1.23
C TRP A 688 13.52 -19.20 -1.94
N GLU A 689 13.79 -18.06 -1.29
CA GLU A 689 13.56 -16.73 -1.85
C GLU A 689 14.46 -16.52 -3.07
N GLU A 690 15.73 -16.89 -2.99
CA GLU A 690 16.66 -16.79 -4.13
C GLU A 690 16.21 -17.68 -5.31
N ALA A 691 15.76 -18.91 -5.03
CA ALA A 691 15.21 -19.79 -6.05
C ALA A 691 13.94 -19.22 -6.69
N TRP A 692 13.06 -18.57 -5.91
CA TRP A 692 11.85 -17.93 -6.43
C TRP A 692 12.18 -16.74 -7.34
N ILE A 693 13.15 -15.92 -6.94
CA ILE A 693 13.61 -14.75 -7.71
C ILE A 693 14.19 -15.19 -9.06
N THR A 694 15.03 -16.22 -9.05
CA THR A 694 15.79 -16.66 -10.24
C THR A 694 15.02 -17.60 -11.15
N THR A 695 13.89 -18.15 -10.70
CA THR A 695 13.01 -18.99 -11.53
C THR A 695 12.07 -18.09 -12.36
N PRO A 696 12.14 -18.12 -13.71
CA PRO A 696 11.27 -17.31 -14.56
C PRO A 696 9.81 -17.74 -14.51
N GLY A 697 8.92 -16.77 -14.68
CA GLY A 697 7.47 -16.93 -14.68
C GLY A 697 6.82 -16.82 -13.29
N LEU A 698 5.49 -16.84 -13.31
CA LEU A 698 4.61 -16.87 -12.14
C LEU A 698 3.61 -18.02 -12.30
N ARG A 699 2.98 -18.43 -11.21
CA ARG A 699 1.88 -19.40 -11.30
C ARG A 699 0.67 -18.73 -11.96
N THR A 700 -0.08 -19.48 -12.76
CA THR A 700 -1.32 -18.96 -13.36
C THR A 700 -2.43 -18.96 -12.31
N LEU A 701 -3.19 -17.86 -12.22
CA LEU A 701 -4.39 -17.79 -11.40
C LEU A 701 -5.62 -18.22 -12.22
N ALA A 702 -6.56 -18.91 -11.58
CA ALA A 702 -7.91 -18.98 -12.11
C ALA A 702 -8.56 -17.58 -12.01
N PRO A 703 -9.24 -17.07 -13.05
CA PRO A 703 -9.94 -15.80 -12.97
C PRO A 703 -10.89 -15.76 -11.76
N ILE A 704 -11.03 -14.59 -11.14
CA ILE A 704 -12.10 -14.34 -10.16
C ILE A 704 -13.44 -14.80 -10.76
N THR A 705 -14.16 -15.62 -10.01
CA THR A 705 -15.46 -16.13 -10.42
C THR A 705 -16.54 -15.11 -10.08
N GLY A 706 -17.18 -14.53 -11.10
CA GLY A 706 -18.25 -13.52 -10.94
C GLY A 706 -17.79 -12.08 -11.23
N ASP A 707 -18.61 -11.10 -10.86
CA ASP A 707 -18.28 -9.67 -11.01
C ASP A 707 -17.45 -9.13 -9.82
N LEU A 708 -16.66 -8.08 -10.08
CA LEU A 708 -15.73 -7.48 -9.12
C LEU A 708 -16.41 -7.00 -7.83
N LEU A 709 -17.62 -6.43 -7.91
CA LEU A 709 -18.31 -5.89 -6.73
C LEU A 709 -18.79 -7.02 -5.83
N THR A 710 -19.35 -8.09 -6.39
CA THR A 710 -19.74 -9.28 -5.64
C THR A 710 -18.53 -9.91 -4.94
N TYR A 711 -17.41 -10.02 -5.64
CA TYR A 711 -16.17 -10.55 -5.07
C TYR A 711 -15.62 -9.66 -3.93
N ALA A 712 -15.64 -8.33 -4.12
CA ALA A 712 -15.24 -7.36 -3.10
C ALA A 712 -16.13 -7.44 -1.84
N LYS A 713 -17.46 -7.50 -2.01
CA LYS A 713 -18.41 -7.68 -0.90
C LYS A 713 -18.18 -9.00 -0.16
N LYS A 714 -17.86 -10.09 -0.89
CA LYS A 714 -17.52 -11.38 -0.29
C LYS A 714 -16.24 -11.30 0.53
N LEU A 715 -15.16 -10.73 -0.01
CA LEU A 715 -13.90 -10.57 0.71
C LEU A 715 -14.10 -9.73 1.98
N TYR A 716 -14.75 -8.57 1.86
CA TYR A 716 -15.08 -7.72 3.00
C TYR A 716 -15.88 -8.47 4.07
N SER A 717 -16.90 -9.22 3.67
CA SER A 717 -17.73 -10.00 4.59
C SER A 717 -16.95 -11.10 5.30
N ILE A 718 -16.09 -11.84 4.59
CA ILE A 718 -15.29 -12.93 5.17
C ILE A 718 -14.23 -12.34 6.10
N ALA A 719 -13.48 -11.34 5.65
CA ALA A 719 -12.48 -10.66 6.47
C ALA A 719 -13.10 -10.03 7.74
N GLY A 720 -14.32 -9.49 7.65
CA GLY A 720 -15.06 -8.95 8.79
C GLY A 720 -15.49 -9.97 9.84
N GLN A 721 -15.52 -11.27 9.54
CA GLN A 721 -15.81 -12.32 10.53
C GLN A 721 -14.63 -12.56 11.48
N TYR A 722 -13.44 -12.07 11.14
CA TYR A 722 -12.19 -12.41 11.79
C TYR A 722 -11.63 -11.27 12.65
N ALA A 723 -12.50 -10.44 13.22
CA ALA A 723 -12.08 -9.49 14.23
C ALA A 723 -11.53 -10.27 15.43
N VAL A 724 -10.28 -9.96 15.83
CA VAL A 724 -9.76 -10.49 17.09
C VAL A 724 -10.63 -9.91 18.19
N GLU A 725 -11.34 -10.78 18.89
CA GLU A 725 -11.98 -10.44 20.14
C GLU A 725 -10.85 -10.01 21.09
N TYR A 726 -10.89 -8.77 21.57
CA TYR A 726 -9.99 -8.31 22.64
C TYR A 726 -10.67 -8.32 24.00
N VAL A 727 -11.92 -8.79 24.02
CA VAL A 727 -12.71 -9.05 25.22
C VAL A 727 -13.01 -10.55 25.23
N GLN A 728 -12.57 -11.26 26.25
CA GLN A 728 -12.99 -12.63 26.48
C GLN A 728 -14.15 -12.65 27.47
N VAL A 729 -15.11 -13.53 27.22
CA VAL A 729 -16.06 -13.93 28.26
C VAL A 729 -15.39 -14.93 29.17
N VAL A 730 -15.15 -14.55 30.42
CA VAL A 730 -14.47 -15.40 31.41
C VAL A 730 -15.40 -16.50 31.91
N SER A 731 -16.67 -16.17 32.11
CA SER A 731 -17.70 -17.13 32.50
C SER A 731 -19.11 -16.59 32.17
N ILE A 732 -20.02 -17.52 31.91
CA ILE A 732 -21.46 -17.30 31.80
C ILE A 732 -22.10 -18.34 32.72
N GLU A 733 -22.76 -17.90 33.78
CA GLU A 733 -23.40 -18.80 34.75
C GLU A 733 -24.91 -18.57 34.78
N ALA A 734 -25.69 -19.63 34.56
CA ALA A 734 -27.14 -19.59 34.71
C ALA A 734 -27.49 -19.39 36.20
N LYS A 735 -28.31 -18.38 36.53
CA LYS A 735 -28.69 -18.06 37.90
C LYS A 735 -30.03 -18.68 38.29
N GLY A 736 -29.95 -19.86 38.90
CA GLY A 736 -31.10 -20.54 39.52
C GLY A 736 -32.19 -20.95 38.52
N LYS A 737 -33.43 -21.07 38.98
CA LYS A 737 -34.58 -21.48 38.14
C LYS A 737 -35.18 -20.33 37.31
N GLU A 738 -34.56 -19.15 37.32
CA GLU A 738 -35.02 -17.96 36.59
C GLU A 738 -34.34 -17.89 35.20
N ASN A 739 -34.93 -17.15 34.25
CA ASN A 739 -34.32 -16.90 32.92
C ASN A 739 -33.23 -15.84 33.01
N LYS A 740 -32.21 -16.09 33.84
CA LYS A 740 -31.12 -15.14 34.07
C LYS A 740 -29.77 -15.80 33.94
N ALA A 741 -28.80 -15.04 33.44
CA ALA A 741 -27.39 -15.40 33.42
C ALA A 741 -26.54 -14.26 33.99
N GLU A 742 -25.45 -14.60 34.67
CA GLU A 742 -24.41 -13.65 35.04
C GLU A 742 -23.27 -13.68 34.02
N ILE A 743 -22.81 -12.50 33.62
CA ILE A 743 -21.79 -12.33 32.57
C ILE A 743 -20.53 -11.74 33.17
N ASN A 744 -19.40 -12.41 32.94
CA ASN A 744 -18.09 -11.93 33.32
C ASN A 744 -17.20 -11.69 32.09
N LEU A 745 -16.71 -10.46 31.93
CA LEU A 745 -15.87 -10.02 30.81
C LEU A 745 -14.46 -9.65 31.28
N THR A 746 -13.43 -9.97 30.50
CA THR A 746 -12.05 -9.57 30.77
C THR A 746 -11.32 -9.18 29.48
N PRO A 747 -10.46 -8.15 29.50
CA PRO A 747 -9.64 -7.83 28.34
C PRO A 747 -8.56 -8.90 28.12
N LEU A 748 -8.35 -9.31 26.87
CA LEU A 748 -7.39 -10.36 26.49
C LEU A 748 -5.91 -9.93 26.56
N ILE A 749 -5.66 -8.66 26.82
CA ILE A 749 -4.32 -8.07 26.91
C ILE A 749 -4.27 -7.13 28.12
N SER A 750 -3.17 -7.21 28.85
CA SER A 750 -2.96 -6.47 30.10
C SER A 750 -2.18 -5.16 29.92
N ASP A 751 -1.70 -4.84 28.71
CA ASP A 751 -1.02 -3.56 28.42
C ASP A 751 -1.03 -3.25 26.91
N PRO A 752 -1.83 -2.27 26.44
CA PRO A 752 -1.87 -1.86 25.03
C PRO A 752 -0.73 -0.91 24.63
N SER A 753 0.04 -0.36 25.59
CA SER A 753 1.08 0.65 25.30
C SER A 753 2.30 0.08 24.55
N SER A 754 2.51 -1.23 24.60
CA SER A 754 3.54 -1.94 23.82
C SER A 754 3.18 -2.07 22.34
N ILE A 755 1.90 -1.96 22.00
CA ILE A 755 1.36 -2.06 20.63
C ILE A 755 1.35 -0.68 19.96
N TYR A 756 1.22 0.39 20.75
CA TYR A 756 1.27 1.79 20.31
C TYR A 756 2.57 2.50 20.67
N ALA A 757 3.64 1.77 21.01
CA ALA A 757 4.93 2.40 21.26
C ALA A 757 5.25 3.27 20.03
N PRO A 758 5.40 4.59 20.18
CA PRO A 758 5.79 5.42 19.05
C PRO A 758 7.06 4.80 18.47
N VAL A 759 7.10 4.71 17.13
CA VAL A 759 8.27 4.29 16.36
C VAL A 759 9.49 4.83 17.07
N ARG A 760 10.35 3.95 17.59
CA ARG A 760 11.67 4.41 18.02
C ARG A 760 12.34 4.94 16.77
N THR A 761 12.38 6.26 16.63
CA THR A 761 13.13 6.98 15.59
C THR A 761 14.63 6.93 15.85
N GLU A 762 15.12 5.96 16.62
CA GLU A 762 16.54 5.76 16.86
C GLU A 762 17.00 4.44 16.24
N PRO A 763 18.11 4.44 15.49
CA PRO A 763 18.69 3.20 14.99
C PRO A 763 19.04 2.29 16.16
N VAL A 764 18.48 1.07 16.15
CA VAL A 764 18.82 0.02 17.12
C VAL A 764 20.30 -0.34 16.91
N GLN A 765 21.15 0.08 17.85
CA GLN A 765 22.53 -0.38 17.93
C GLN A 765 22.54 -1.91 18.13
N PRO A 766 23.42 -2.67 17.45
CA PRO A 766 23.47 -4.12 17.58
C PRO A 766 23.83 -4.53 19.02
N ARG A 767 22.98 -5.37 19.64
CA ARG A 767 23.27 -5.96 20.96
C ARG A 767 24.42 -6.95 20.83
N GLN A 768 25.47 -6.72 21.61
CA GLN A 768 26.53 -7.69 21.87
C GLN A 768 25.96 -8.92 22.62
N THR A 769 26.36 -10.10 22.18
CA THR A 769 26.05 -11.39 22.79
C THR A 769 26.86 -11.56 24.08
N GLY A 770 26.19 -11.56 25.24
CA GLY A 770 26.75 -11.99 26.52
C GLY A 770 26.04 -13.25 27.01
N SER A 771 26.80 -14.31 27.26
CA SER A 771 26.31 -15.57 27.82
C SER A 771 25.96 -15.42 29.30
N GLY A 772 24.86 -16.04 29.73
CA GLY A 772 24.45 -16.05 31.13
C GLY A 772 23.35 -17.08 31.41
N ASN A 773 23.74 -18.21 31.98
CA ASN A 773 22.86 -19.24 32.53
C ASN A 773 21.93 -18.67 33.62
N SER A 774 20.63 -18.99 33.57
CA SER A 774 19.80 -19.06 34.77
C SER A 774 18.58 -19.96 34.56
N LYS A 775 18.46 -20.96 35.43
CA LYS A 775 17.37 -21.94 35.52
C LYS A 775 16.07 -21.26 35.96
N THR A 776 14.94 -21.56 35.31
CA THR A 776 13.60 -21.20 35.79
C THR A 776 12.82 -22.45 36.21
N LYS A 777 12.24 -22.38 37.42
CA LYS A 777 11.17 -23.27 37.91
C LYS A 777 9.82 -22.76 37.41
N PRO A 778 8.79 -23.61 37.25
CA PRO A 778 7.47 -23.17 36.84
C PRO A 778 6.76 -22.40 37.97
N ALA A 779 6.16 -21.26 37.64
CA ALA A 779 5.32 -20.49 38.56
C ALA A 779 3.84 -20.76 38.23
N ASN A 780 3.08 -21.07 39.27
CA ASN A 780 1.64 -21.36 39.23
C ASN A 780 0.82 -20.18 38.70
N ALA A 781 -0.24 -20.51 37.96
CA ALA A 781 -1.27 -19.59 37.50
C ALA A 781 -1.90 -18.83 38.69
N LYS A 782 -1.86 -17.50 38.62
CA LYS A 782 -2.54 -16.61 39.56
C LYS A 782 -3.77 -16.05 38.84
N GLN A 783 -4.96 -16.25 39.42
CA GLN A 783 -6.18 -15.54 39.05
C GLN A 783 -5.90 -14.03 39.16
N ILE A 784 -6.06 -13.30 38.05
CA ILE A 784 -5.97 -11.83 38.00
C ILE A 784 -7.41 -11.31 37.97
N THR A 785 -7.86 -10.81 39.11
CA THR A 785 -9.05 -9.97 39.24
C THR A 785 -8.62 -8.51 39.28
N ASP A 786 -9.34 -7.67 38.54
CA ASP A 786 -9.26 -6.21 38.48
C ASP A 786 -7.91 -5.59 38.08
N ASP A 787 -7.79 -5.20 36.81
CA ASP A 787 -6.89 -4.12 36.45
C ASP A 787 -7.42 -3.21 35.32
N ASN A 788 -8.44 -2.40 35.64
CA ASN A 788 -8.81 -1.22 34.85
C ASN A 788 -7.80 -0.06 35.01
N SER A 789 -6.67 -0.24 35.71
CA SER A 789 -5.73 0.85 36.04
C SER A 789 -4.73 1.21 34.92
N LYS A 790 -4.78 0.50 33.77
CA LYS A 790 -3.88 0.71 32.62
C LYS A 790 -4.51 1.40 31.40
N GLY A 791 -5.70 1.99 31.56
CA GLY A 791 -6.33 2.85 30.54
C GLY A 791 -7.22 2.15 29.52
N LEU A 792 -7.32 0.82 29.56
CA LEU A 792 -8.24 0.04 28.75
C LEU A 792 -9.62 -0.03 29.44
N LYS A 793 -10.71 0.23 28.71
CA LYS A 793 -12.10 0.21 29.21
C LYS A 793 -12.93 -0.73 28.35
N ILE A 794 -13.72 -1.59 28.95
CA ILE A 794 -14.67 -2.43 28.19
C ILE A 794 -16.02 -1.74 28.16
N TYR A 795 -16.57 -1.53 26.97
CA TYR A 795 -17.93 -1.05 26.77
C TYR A 795 -18.78 -2.16 26.16
N TYR A 796 -20.04 -2.25 26.58
CA TYR A 796 -20.95 -3.28 26.11
C TYR A 796 -22.36 -2.75 25.84
N THR A 797 -23.11 -3.51 25.04
CA THR A 797 -24.51 -3.28 24.70
C THR A 797 -25.28 -4.59 24.92
N THR A 798 -26.56 -4.48 25.23
CA THR A 798 -27.47 -5.61 25.45
C THR A 798 -28.57 -5.71 24.39
N ASP A 799 -28.57 -4.81 23.41
CA ASP A 799 -29.54 -4.75 22.32
C ASP A 799 -28.95 -5.24 20.98
N GLY A 800 -27.69 -5.71 20.99
CA GLY A 800 -26.97 -6.18 19.80
C GLY A 800 -26.35 -5.07 18.94
N THR A 801 -26.44 -3.79 19.33
CA THR A 801 -25.73 -2.69 18.65
C THR A 801 -24.23 -2.72 18.93
N SER A 802 -23.40 -2.14 18.06
CA SER A 802 -21.95 -2.11 18.30
C SER A 802 -21.59 -1.22 19.49
N PRO A 803 -20.74 -1.66 20.44
CA PRO A 803 -20.35 -0.83 21.57
C PRO A 803 -19.59 0.42 21.14
N MET A 804 -19.87 1.54 21.80
CA MET A 804 -19.17 2.83 21.68
C MET A 804 -18.75 3.31 23.06
N THR A 805 -17.96 4.38 23.14
CA THR A 805 -17.59 5.01 24.43
C THR A 805 -18.77 5.59 25.21
N THR A 806 -19.94 5.71 24.56
CA THR A 806 -21.21 6.11 25.17
C THR A 806 -22.08 4.92 25.60
N SER A 807 -21.67 3.68 25.30
CA SER A 807 -22.37 2.46 25.73
C SER A 807 -22.13 2.17 27.22
N LEU A 808 -22.66 1.06 27.74
CA LEU A 808 -22.50 0.70 29.14
C LEU A 808 -21.04 0.32 29.42
N LEU A 809 -20.42 0.94 30.43
CA LEU A 809 -19.07 0.61 30.86
C LEU A 809 -19.11 -0.65 31.75
N TYR A 810 -18.31 -1.65 31.40
CA TYR A 810 -18.12 -2.84 32.23
C TYR A 810 -17.18 -2.52 33.40
N SER A 811 -17.67 -2.73 34.62
CA SER A 811 -16.90 -2.52 35.85
C SER A 811 -16.93 -3.70 36.82
N LYS A 812 -17.83 -4.66 36.59
CA LYS A 812 -18.03 -5.88 37.39
C LYS A 812 -18.99 -6.82 36.64
N PRO A 813 -19.08 -8.12 37.01
CA PRO A 813 -20.09 -9.01 36.48
C PRO A 813 -21.51 -8.45 36.61
N PHE A 814 -22.37 -8.75 35.63
CA PHE A 814 -23.73 -8.23 35.58
C PHE A 814 -24.73 -9.31 35.15
N ASP A 815 -25.97 -9.16 35.64
CA ASP A 815 -27.07 -10.08 35.34
C ASP A 815 -27.83 -9.64 34.09
N VAL A 816 -28.26 -10.62 33.29
CA VAL A 816 -29.08 -10.43 32.10
C VAL A 816 -30.31 -11.32 32.13
N GLU A 817 -31.43 -10.82 31.58
CA GLU A 817 -32.62 -11.62 31.33
C GLU A 817 -32.54 -12.26 29.93
N LEU A 818 -32.93 -13.53 29.82
CA LEU A 818 -32.86 -14.30 28.58
C LEU A 818 -34.19 -14.23 27.80
N PRO A 819 -34.14 -14.18 26.45
CA PRO A 819 -32.95 -14.28 25.61
C PRO A 819 -32.29 -12.91 25.40
N LEU A 820 -30.96 -12.89 25.19
CA LEU A 820 -30.22 -11.65 24.97
C LEU A 820 -29.07 -11.81 23.99
N THR A 821 -28.77 -10.74 23.25
CA THR A 821 -27.51 -10.58 22.52
C THR A 821 -26.70 -9.47 23.16
N ILE A 822 -25.52 -9.83 23.66
CA ILE A 822 -24.57 -8.88 24.23
C ILE A 822 -23.45 -8.68 23.21
N LYS A 823 -23.04 -7.42 23.01
CA LYS A 823 -21.77 -7.12 22.35
C LYS A 823 -20.86 -6.38 23.31
N ALA A 824 -19.58 -6.74 23.38
CA ALA A 824 -18.61 -6.07 24.25
C ALA A 824 -17.30 -5.81 23.50
N ALA A 825 -16.75 -4.60 23.62
CA ALA A 825 -15.49 -4.21 22.99
C ALA A 825 -14.60 -3.45 23.97
N ALA A 826 -13.28 -3.66 23.85
CA ALA A 826 -12.29 -2.89 24.58
C ALA A 826 -12.05 -1.53 23.90
N PHE A 827 -11.72 -0.51 24.70
CA PHE A 827 -11.41 0.84 24.26
C PHE A 827 -10.18 1.35 24.99
N TYR A 828 -9.29 2.03 24.26
CA TYR A 828 -8.15 2.76 24.83
C TYR A 828 -8.14 4.17 24.24
N ASP A 829 -8.01 5.20 25.09
CA ASP A 829 -8.05 6.61 24.67
C ASP A 829 -9.25 6.94 23.74
N ASN A 830 -10.44 6.47 24.13
CA ASN A 830 -11.70 6.61 23.38
C ASN A 830 -11.75 5.97 21.98
N LYS A 831 -10.75 5.15 21.61
CA LYS A 831 -10.73 4.38 20.36
C LYS A 831 -11.01 2.90 20.64
N SER A 832 -11.80 2.27 19.78
CA SER A 832 -12.10 0.84 19.91
C SER A 832 -10.82 0.03 19.64
N PHE A 833 -10.59 -0.99 20.47
CA PHE A 833 -9.46 -1.89 20.40
C PHE A 833 -9.97 -3.23 19.86
N GLY A 834 -9.94 -3.36 18.53
CA GLY A 834 -10.39 -4.51 17.72
C GLY A 834 -11.88 -4.84 17.77
N GLY A 835 -12.22 -6.11 17.58
CA GLY A 835 -13.60 -6.57 17.41
C GLY A 835 -14.42 -6.57 18.69
N ALA A 836 -15.73 -6.36 18.56
CA ALA A 836 -16.67 -6.62 19.64
C ALA A 836 -16.95 -8.13 19.73
N SER A 837 -16.77 -8.71 20.91
CA SER A 837 -17.18 -10.08 21.21
C SER A 837 -18.69 -10.16 21.26
N ILE A 838 -19.27 -11.16 20.60
CA ILE A 838 -20.73 -11.31 20.48
C ILE A 838 -21.17 -12.53 21.28
N ILE A 839 -22.03 -12.30 22.28
CA ILE A 839 -22.57 -13.35 23.15
C ILE A 839 -24.06 -13.47 22.85
N ARG A 840 -24.52 -14.67 22.49
CA ARG A 840 -25.93 -14.97 22.24
C ARG A 840 -26.41 -15.98 23.27
N LEU A 841 -27.38 -15.60 24.08
CA LEU A 841 -27.93 -16.43 25.13
C LEU A 841 -29.40 -16.71 24.84
N PRO A 842 -29.76 -17.93 24.40
CA PRO A 842 -31.15 -18.30 24.18
C PRO A 842 -31.92 -18.55 25.48
N VAL A 843 -33.25 -18.67 25.42
CA VAL A 843 -34.05 -19.02 26.62
C VAL A 843 -33.81 -20.46 27.08
N SER A 844 -33.27 -21.32 26.20
CA SER A 844 -32.88 -22.68 26.53
C SER A 844 -31.56 -22.80 27.27
N PHE A 845 -30.75 -21.73 27.36
CA PHE A 845 -29.44 -21.79 28.01
C PHE A 845 -29.56 -22.18 29.51
N GLY A 846 -28.78 -23.18 29.92
CA GLY A 846 -28.74 -23.71 31.28
C GLY A 846 -30.01 -24.42 31.73
N LYS A 847 -30.90 -24.82 30.81
CA LYS A 847 -32.14 -25.53 31.12
C LYS A 847 -31.92 -27.04 31.20
N THR A 848 -32.73 -27.72 32.00
CA THR A 848 -32.66 -29.18 32.12
C THR A 848 -33.27 -29.84 30.89
N VAL A 849 -32.66 -30.94 30.45
CA VAL A 849 -33.10 -31.69 29.27
C VAL A 849 -33.30 -33.17 29.60
N ASP A 850 -34.51 -33.65 29.38
CA ASP A 850 -34.83 -35.08 29.44
C ASP A 850 -34.70 -35.68 28.05
N VAL A 851 -33.82 -36.66 27.88
CA VAL A 851 -33.52 -37.28 26.59
C VAL A 851 -33.93 -38.76 26.58
N SER A 852 -34.59 -39.20 25.51
CA SER A 852 -35.00 -40.59 25.29
C SER A 852 -34.85 -41.01 23.82
N PRO A 853 -34.34 -42.21 23.51
CA PRO A 853 -33.75 -43.20 24.43
C PRO A 853 -32.47 -42.67 25.08
N VAL A 854 -31.88 -43.44 26.00
CA VAL A 854 -30.62 -43.06 26.65
C VAL A 854 -29.54 -42.90 25.56
N PRO A 855 -28.82 -41.76 25.51
CA PRO A 855 -27.74 -41.56 24.54
C PRO A 855 -26.68 -42.65 24.60
N SER A 856 -25.98 -42.88 23.49
CA SER A 856 -24.99 -43.94 23.40
C SER A 856 -23.82 -43.70 24.36
N ILE A 857 -23.54 -44.70 25.21
CA ILE A 857 -22.39 -44.69 26.12
C ILE A 857 -21.03 -44.70 25.41
N LYS A 858 -21.01 -44.92 24.09
CA LYS A 858 -19.78 -44.93 23.29
C LYS A 858 -19.19 -43.51 23.13
N TYR A 859 -20.04 -42.50 23.17
CA TYR A 859 -19.68 -41.09 23.20
C TYR A 859 -20.43 -40.47 24.38
N PRO A 860 -19.98 -40.74 25.61
CA PRO A 860 -20.72 -40.36 26.80
C PRO A 860 -20.72 -38.85 26.96
N GLU A 861 -21.91 -38.29 27.20
CA GLU A 861 -22.10 -36.88 27.44
C GLU A 861 -23.36 -36.67 28.30
N HIS A 862 -23.44 -35.53 29.00
CA HIS A 862 -24.59 -35.18 29.82
C HIS A 862 -25.71 -34.55 28.97
N ASN A 863 -26.97 -34.72 29.37
CA ASN A 863 -28.11 -34.28 28.56
C ASN A 863 -28.13 -32.76 28.34
N GLU A 864 -27.68 -32.01 29.34
CA GLU A 864 -27.65 -30.56 29.31
C GLU A 864 -26.63 -30.01 28.31
N CYS A 865 -25.78 -30.85 27.71
CA CYS A 865 -25.01 -30.49 26.51
C CYS A 865 -25.88 -29.86 25.43
N LEU A 866 -27.16 -30.26 25.32
CA LEU A 866 -28.12 -29.65 24.38
C LEU A 866 -28.50 -28.20 24.69
N THR A 867 -28.01 -27.63 25.80
CA THR A 867 -28.45 -26.35 26.36
C THR A 867 -27.36 -25.62 27.15
N ASP A 868 -26.11 -26.12 27.16
CA ASP A 868 -25.02 -25.57 27.97
C ASP A 868 -24.30 -24.42 27.25
N GLY A 869 -24.66 -24.15 25.99
CA GLY A 869 -24.06 -23.11 25.16
C GLY A 869 -22.70 -23.48 24.58
N LEU A 870 -22.27 -24.73 24.72
CA LEU A 870 -21.04 -25.28 24.14
C LEU A 870 -21.39 -26.03 22.86
N PHE A 871 -20.77 -25.62 21.76
CA PHE A 871 -21.01 -26.23 20.45
C PHE A 871 -19.99 -27.32 20.16
N GLY A 872 -20.47 -28.42 19.61
CA GLY A 872 -19.66 -29.53 19.15
C GLY A 872 -18.77 -29.11 17.97
N THR A 873 -17.59 -29.72 17.88
CA THR A 873 -16.67 -29.49 16.76
C THR A 873 -16.80 -30.59 15.70
N THR A 874 -16.16 -30.42 14.54
CA THR A 874 -16.09 -31.49 13.53
C THR A 874 -15.37 -32.76 14.01
N ASP A 875 -14.58 -32.66 15.09
CA ASP A 875 -14.08 -33.83 15.80
C ASP A 875 -15.11 -34.32 16.82
N PHE A 876 -15.86 -35.36 16.44
CA PHE A 876 -16.87 -35.97 17.30
C PHE A 876 -16.30 -36.77 18.47
N HIS A 877 -14.97 -36.88 18.59
CA HIS A 877 -14.30 -37.46 19.75
C HIS A 877 -13.95 -36.40 20.82
N ALA A 878 -14.03 -35.11 20.49
CA ALA A 878 -13.65 -34.02 21.39
C ALA A 878 -14.66 -33.72 22.51
N GLY A 879 -15.78 -34.47 22.60
CA GLY A 879 -16.88 -34.22 23.54
C GLY A 879 -17.97 -33.30 22.98
N HIS A 880 -18.94 -32.92 23.80
CA HIS A 880 -20.05 -32.00 23.44
C HIS A 880 -20.99 -32.50 22.34
N TRP A 881 -21.25 -33.80 22.33
CA TRP A 881 -22.21 -34.40 21.40
C TRP A 881 -23.06 -35.46 22.12
N LEU A 882 -24.38 -35.33 22.08
CA LEU A 882 -25.29 -36.45 22.30
C LEU A 882 -25.40 -37.30 21.04
N SER A 883 -25.27 -38.61 21.19
CA SER A 883 -25.21 -39.54 20.06
C SER A 883 -26.21 -40.69 20.14
N PHE A 884 -26.75 -41.10 18.99
CA PHE A 884 -27.74 -42.17 18.86
C PHE A 884 -27.41 -43.07 17.65
N GLU A 885 -27.40 -44.39 17.84
CA GLU A 885 -27.06 -45.35 16.78
C GLU A 885 -28.30 -46.11 16.30
N GLY A 886 -28.84 -45.69 15.15
CA GLY A 886 -30.04 -46.25 14.53
C GLY A 886 -31.35 -45.95 15.27
N GLU A 887 -31.32 -45.07 16.28
CA GLU A 887 -32.47 -44.64 17.06
C GLU A 887 -32.71 -43.14 16.91
N ASN A 888 -33.98 -42.74 16.95
CA ASN A 888 -34.40 -41.34 16.93
C ASN A 888 -34.09 -40.69 18.28
N MET A 889 -33.73 -39.41 18.27
CA MET A 889 -33.63 -38.62 19.51
C MET A 889 -34.99 -38.02 19.85
N ASN A 890 -35.38 -38.08 21.12
CA ASN A 890 -36.45 -37.25 21.70
C ASN A 890 -35.90 -36.48 22.89
N ALA A 891 -35.67 -35.18 22.73
CA ALA A 891 -35.20 -34.30 23.81
C ALA A 891 -36.34 -33.38 24.26
N THR A 892 -36.66 -33.37 25.56
CA THR A 892 -37.64 -32.47 26.17
C THR A 892 -36.91 -31.47 27.07
N ILE A 893 -36.90 -30.21 26.67
CA ILE A 893 -36.31 -29.10 27.43
C ILE A 893 -37.38 -28.52 28.34
N ASP A 894 -37.12 -28.41 29.64
CA ASP A 894 -37.97 -27.64 30.58
C ASP A 894 -37.42 -26.21 30.70
N LEU A 895 -38.11 -25.25 30.09
CA LEU A 895 -37.80 -23.81 30.18
C LEU A 895 -38.07 -23.24 31.59
N MET A 896 -38.52 -24.08 32.54
CA MET A 896 -38.80 -23.81 33.95
C MET A 896 -40.03 -22.93 34.21
N SER A 897 -40.44 -22.15 33.21
CA SER A 897 -41.64 -21.31 33.21
C SER A 897 -42.27 -21.28 31.83
N SER A 898 -43.55 -20.90 31.75
CA SER A 898 -44.23 -20.76 30.47
C SER A 898 -43.79 -19.47 29.78
N LEU A 899 -43.16 -19.58 28.62
CA LEU A 899 -42.63 -18.46 27.83
C LEU A 899 -43.26 -18.42 26.44
N LYS A 900 -43.30 -17.23 25.82
CA LYS A 900 -43.60 -17.13 24.40
C LYS A 900 -42.40 -17.55 23.59
N VAL A 901 -42.56 -18.63 22.82
CA VAL A 901 -41.53 -19.18 21.94
C VAL A 901 -41.97 -19.04 20.49
N LYS A 902 -41.02 -18.78 19.59
CA LYS A 902 -41.28 -18.55 18.17
C LYS A 902 -40.31 -19.30 17.25
N LYS A 903 -39.20 -19.79 17.77
CA LYS A 903 -38.18 -20.45 16.95
C LYS A 903 -37.38 -21.45 17.76
N VAL A 904 -37.01 -22.55 17.10
CA VAL A 904 -36.08 -23.54 17.63
C VAL A 904 -34.99 -23.80 16.60
N THR A 905 -33.74 -23.76 17.01
CA THR A 905 -32.58 -24.09 16.16
C THR A 905 -31.86 -25.29 16.76
N ILE A 906 -31.53 -26.27 15.91
CA ILE A 906 -30.89 -27.54 16.29
C ILE A 906 -29.57 -27.65 15.53
N ASN A 907 -28.49 -27.94 16.24
CA ASN A 907 -27.18 -28.18 15.66
C ASN A 907 -26.89 -29.69 15.64
N TYR A 908 -26.29 -30.16 14.54
CA TYR A 908 -25.99 -31.58 14.35
C TYR A 908 -24.78 -31.78 13.41
N LEU A 909 -24.14 -32.94 13.52
CA LEU A 909 -22.99 -33.31 12.69
C LEU A 909 -23.39 -34.22 11.53
N GLU A 910 -22.78 -33.98 10.37
CA GLU A 910 -22.77 -34.94 9.26
C GLU A 910 -21.33 -35.38 8.97
N ASN A 911 -21.11 -36.69 8.90
CA ASN A 911 -19.85 -37.29 8.49
C ASN A 911 -20.12 -38.72 7.98
N ALA A 912 -20.57 -38.84 6.73
CA ALA A 912 -20.97 -40.14 6.17
C ALA A 912 -19.81 -41.13 6.09
N SER A 913 -18.55 -40.67 6.03
CA SER A 913 -17.36 -41.55 6.09
C SER A 913 -17.21 -42.22 7.46
N SER A 914 -17.71 -41.59 8.52
CA SER A 914 -17.76 -42.14 9.89
C SER A 914 -19.15 -42.68 10.25
N CYS A 915 -20.01 -42.86 9.25
CA CYS A 915 -21.39 -43.34 9.40
C CYS A 915 -22.31 -42.39 10.20
N ILE A 916 -21.95 -41.11 10.29
CA ILE A 916 -22.74 -40.07 10.96
C ILE A 916 -23.58 -39.34 9.91
N TYR A 917 -24.89 -39.35 10.08
CA TYR A 917 -25.85 -38.77 9.15
C TYR A 917 -26.74 -37.75 9.86
N GLY A 918 -27.17 -36.74 9.12
CA GLY A 918 -28.16 -35.79 9.58
C GLY A 918 -29.52 -36.46 9.80
N PRO A 919 -30.43 -35.78 10.53
CA PRO A 919 -31.77 -36.30 10.73
C PRO A 919 -32.54 -36.30 9.40
N THR A 920 -33.41 -37.30 9.21
CA THR A 920 -34.29 -37.43 8.05
C THR A 920 -35.58 -36.64 8.20
N ALA A 921 -35.97 -36.33 9.44
CA ALA A 921 -37.08 -35.45 9.76
C ALA A 921 -36.87 -34.80 11.13
N VAL A 922 -37.47 -33.64 11.32
CA VAL A 922 -37.50 -32.90 12.59
C VAL A 922 -38.97 -32.67 12.95
N VAL A 923 -39.36 -33.03 14.17
CA VAL A 923 -40.67 -32.69 14.75
C VAL A 923 -40.46 -31.91 16.04
N ILE A 924 -41.19 -30.82 16.19
CA ILE A 924 -41.13 -29.97 17.38
C ILE A 924 -42.53 -29.91 17.99
N LEU A 925 -42.62 -30.26 19.27
CA LEU A 925 -43.83 -30.14 20.06
C LEU A 925 -43.63 -29.17 21.22
N THR A 926 -44.71 -28.50 21.60
CA THR A 926 -44.74 -27.55 22.71
C THR A 926 -45.77 -27.98 23.74
N SER A 927 -45.52 -27.68 25.01
CA SER A 927 -46.43 -27.97 26.12
C SER A 927 -46.25 -26.96 27.24
N THR A 928 -47.33 -26.62 27.94
CA THR A 928 -47.28 -25.80 29.17
C THR A 928 -47.25 -26.64 30.44
N ASP A 929 -47.68 -27.91 30.38
CA ASP A 929 -47.87 -28.80 31.55
C ASP A 929 -46.91 -30.00 31.59
N GLY A 930 -46.14 -30.23 30.53
CA GLY A 930 -45.18 -31.33 30.39
C GLY A 930 -45.84 -32.70 30.16
N LYS A 931 -47.18 -32.73 29.99
CA LYS A 931 -47.98 -33.94 29.79
C LYS A 931 -48.65 -33.95 28.43
N SER A 932 -49.29 -32.84 28.07
CA SER A 932 -50.02 -32.66 26.83
C SER A 932 -49.18 -31.85 25.86
N PHE A 933 -48.72 -32.48 24.77
CA PHE A 933 -47.87 -31.84 23.77
C PHE A 933 -48.64 -31.58 22.47
N THR A 934 -48.47 -30.38 21.91
CA THR A 934 -49.03 -29.98 20.62
C THR A 934 -47.89 -29.82 19.62
N GLN A 935 -48.02 -30.44 18.44
CA GLN A 935 -47.04 -30.28 17.36
C GLN A 935 -47.04 -28.85 16.86
N ALA A 936 -45.89 -28.18 16.96
CA ALA A 936 -45.69 -26.81 16.51
C ALA A 936 -44.98 -26.75 15.15
N TYR A 937 -44.19 -27.79 14.80
CA TYR A 937 -43.49 -27.88 13.53
C TYR A 937 -43.19 -29.33 13.16
N SER A 938 -43.17 -29.62 11.87
CA SER A 938 -42.70 -30.89 11.31
C SER A 938 -42.13 -30.64 9.93
N TYR A 939 -40.98 -31.24 9.63
CA TYR A 939 -40.33 -31.12 8.34
C TYR A 939 -39.50 -32.36 8.03
N ASP A 940 -39.68 -32.91 6.82
CA ASP A 940 -38.84 -33.96 6.28
C ASP A 940 -37.60 -33.32 5.64
N LEU A 941 -36.41 -33.70 6.12
CA LEU A 941 -35.16 -33.19 5.58
C LEU A 941 -34.75 -34.01 4.34
N PRO A 942 -34.18 -33.36 3.31
CA PRO A 942 -33.65 -34.07 2.17
C PRO A 942 -32.46 -34.92 2.60
N ASN A 943 -32.42 -36.18 2.17
CA ASN A 943 -31.28 -37.07 2.38
C ASN A 943 -30.05 -36.54 1.61
N GLN A 944 -29.18 -35.79 2.29
CA GLN A 944 -27.89 -35.35 1.79
C GLN A 944 -26.76 -36.08 2.53
N TYR A 945 -25.71 -36.44 1.79
CA TYR A 945 -24.63 -37.28 2.31
C TYR A 945 -23.30 -36.55 2.21
N ASN A 946 -22.95 -35.77 3.23
CA ASN A 946 -21.64 -35.13 3.31
C ASN A 946 -20.60 -36.15 3.79
N THR A 947 -19.64 -36.48 2.93
CA THR A 947 -18.59 -37.46 3.20
C THR A 947 -17.51 -36.94 4.15
N SER A 948 -17.41 -35.62 4.33
CA SER A 948 -16.51 -34.97 5.30
C SER A 948 -17.29 -34.45 6.50
N ALA A 949 -16.64 -34.44 7.67
CA ALA A 949 -17.20 -33.90 8.90
C ALA A 949 -17.63 -32.44 8.71
N THR A 950 -18.92 -32.18 8.80
CA THR A 950 -19.54 -30.89 8.54
C THR A 950 -20.57 -30.60 9.62
N LEU A 951 -20.44 -29.46 10.30
CA LEU A 951 -21.44 -28.96 11.23
C LEU A 951 -22.64 -28.39 10.46
N LYS A 952 -23.85 -28.74 10.88
CA LYS A 952 -25.10 -28.26 10.30
C LYS A 952 -25.97 -27.65 11.38
N ASN A 953 -26.78 -26.68 10.97
CA ASN A 953 -27.86 -26.15 11.79
C ASN A 953 -29.19 -26.26 11.04
N PHE A 954 -30.25 -26.61 11.76
CA PHE A 954 -31.61 -26.62 11.27
C PHE A 954 -32.45 -25.66 12.11
N THR A 955 -33.05 -24.68 11.44
CA THR A 955 -33.89 -23.68 12.12
C THR A 955 -35.35 -23.90 11.76
N ALA A 956 -36.17 -24.18 12.77
CA ALA A 956 -37.60 -24.36 12.68
C ALA A 956 -38.34 -23.11 13.20
N PRO A 957 -38.98 -22.32 12.32
CA PRO A 957 -39.92 -21.30 12.76
C PRO A 957 -41.18 -21.99 13.29
N ILE A 958 -41.58 -21.69 14.52
CA ILE A 958 -42.81 -22.22 15.12
C ILE A 958 -43.84 -21.09 15.29
N PRO A 959 -45.15 -21.37 15.22
CA PRO A 959 -46.16 -20.39 15.59
C PRO A 959 -45.88 -19.87 17.01
N ILE A 960 -46.01 -18.56 17.20
CA ILE A 960 -45.79 -17.94 18.52
C ILE A 960 -46.79 -18.56 19.51
N THR A 961 -46.28 -19.31 20.49
CA THR A 961 -47.10 -20.03 21.46
C THR A 961 -46.49 -19.92 22.85
N ASP A 962 -47.34 -19.99 23.87
CA ASP A 962 -46.87 -20.14 25.25
C ASP A 962 -46.44 -21.60 25.45
N ALA A 963 -45.19 -21.82 25.88
CA ALA A 963 -44.62 -23.13 26.13
C ALA A 963 -43.68 -23.09 27.34
N ARG A 964 -43.77 -24.10 28.19
CA ARG A 964 -42.77 -24.40 29.22
C ARG A 964 -41.85 -25.54 28.77
N PHE A 965 -42.41 -26.52 28.07
CA PHE A 965 -41.66 -27.69 27.60
C PHE A 965 -41.59 -27.67 26.08
N ILE A 966 -40.38 -27.82 25.55
CA ILE A 966 -40.12 -27.98 24.12
C ILE A 966 -39.61 -29.40 23.90
N ARG A 967 -40.34 -30.20 23.13
CA ARG A 967 -39.89 -31.53 22.73
C ARG A 967 -39.43 -31.51 21.29
N VAL A 968 -38.18 -31.87 21.06
CA VAL A 968 -37.58 -32.03 19.73
C VAL A 968 -37.38 -33.52 19.47
N THR A 969 -38.02 -34.01 18.40
CA THR A 969 -37.79 -35.35 17.86
C THR A 969 -37.00 -35.25 16.58
N LEU A 970 -35.83 -35.88 16.55
CA LEU A 970 -35.00 -36.02 15.35
C LEU A 970 -35.03 -37.47 14.88
N TYR A 971 -35.47 -37.66 13.64
CA TYR A 971 -35.54 -38.98 13.05
C TYR A 971 -34.19 -39.40 12.50
N ASN A 972 -33.68 -40.51 13.00
CA ASN A 972 -32.44 -41.09 12.53
C ASN A 972 -32.67 -41.78 11.18
N MET A 973 -31.63 -41.82 10.35
CA MET A 973 -31.64 -42.54 9.08
C MET A 973 -31.87 -44.06 9.25
N GLY A 974 -31.61 -44.60 10.43
CA GLY A 974 -31.77 -46.02 10.75
C GLY A 974 -30.59 -46.81 10.21
N THR A 975 -30.65 -47.20 8.93
CA THR A 975 -29.61 -48.01 8.27
C THR A 975 -28.87 -47.17 7.24
N CYS A 976 -27.54 -47.26 7.23
CA CYS A 976 -26.67 -46.57 6.29
C CYS A 976 -26.94 -47.00 4.84
N PRO A 977 -26.94 -46.07 3.86
CA PRO A 977 -27.23 -46.36 2.45
C PRO A 977 -26.27 -47.38 1.83
N GLU A 978 -26.77 -48.20 0.91
CA GLU A 978 -26.03 -49.30 0.25
C GLU A 978 -24.77 -48.84 -0.51
N LYS A 979 -24.71 -47.58 -0.95
CA LYS A 979 -23.58 -47.00 -1.69
C LYS A 979 -22.59 -46.22 -0.79
N SER A 980 -22.71 -46.33 0.53
CA SER A 980 -21.81 -45.67 1.48
C SER A 980 -20.71 -46.62 1.98
N ASN A 981 -19.61 -46.06 2.51
CA ASN A 981 -18.55 -46.83 3.18
C ASN A 981 -19.02 -47.54 4.46
N CYS A 982 -20.27 -47.31 4.87
CA CYS A 982 -20.92 -47.87 6.04
C CYS A 982 -22.15 -48.73 5.71
N ALA A 983 -22.34 -49.11 4.43
CA ALA A 983 -23.52 -49.81 3.94
C ALA A 983 -23.96 -50.96 4.87
N GLY A 984 -25.26 -50.97 5.21
CA GLY A 984 -25.87 -52.01 6.05
C GLY A 984 -25.65 -51.85 7.57
N ARG A 985 -24.82 -50.92 8.02
CA ARG A 985 -24.68 -50.59 9.46
C ARG A 985 -25.78 -49.65 9.93
N LYS A 986 -26.01 -49.58 11.26
CA LYS A 986 -26.82 -48.52 11.86
C LYS A 986 -26.14 -47.14 11.70
N ALA A 987 -26.93 -46.14 11.36
CA ALA A 987 -26.48 -44.76 11.20
C ALA A 987 -26.37 -44.04 12.55
N TRP A 988 -25.32 -43.24 12.70
CA TRP A 988 -25.13 -42.38 13.87
C TRP A 988 -25.81 -41.03 13.65
N LEU A 989 -26.49 -40.53 14.68
CA LEU A 989 -27.00 -39.17 14.79
C LEU A 989 -26.27 -38.47 15.94
N PHE A 990 -25.70 -37.30 15.68
CA PHE A 990 -24.92 -36.51 16.64
C PHE A 990 -25.52 -35.11 16.74
N VAL A 991 -25.85 -34.68 17.95
CA VAL A 991 -26.54 -33.41 18.26
C VAL A 991 -25.84 -32.75 19.44
N ASP A 992 -25.46 -31.49 19.31
CA ASP A 992 -24.73 -30.73 20.33
C ASP A 992 -25.64 -29.72 21.03
N GLU A 993 -26.33 -28.81 20.32
CA GLU A 993 -27.06 -27.70 20.96
C GLU A 993 -28.47 -27.48 20.37
N ILE A 994 -29.46 -27.23 21.24
CA ILE A 994 -30.84 -26.86 20.90
C ILE A 994 -31.16 -25.47 21.49
N THR A 995 -31.21 -24.49 20.60
CA THR A 995 -31.50 -23.10 20.91
C THR A 995 -33.01 -22.82 20.79
N VAL A 996 -33.63 -22.30 21.85
CA VAL A 996 -35.03 -21.82 21.83
C VAL A 996 -35.05 -20.29 21.93
N GLU A 997 -35.86 -19.64 21.09
CA GLU A 997 -36.05 -18.17 21.03
C GLU A 997 -37.52 -17.74 21.06
#